data_AF-A0A842R991-F1
#
_entry.id   AF-A0A842R991-F1
#
_cell.length_a   1.000
_cell.length_b   1.000
_cell.length_c   1.000
_cell.angle_alpha   90.00
_cell.angle_beta   90.00
_cell.angle_gamma   90.00
#
_symmetry.space_group_name_H-M   'P 1'
#
loop_
_entity.id
_entity.type
_entity.pdbx_description
1 polymer ?
#
loop_
_entity_poly.entity_id
_entity_poly.type
_entity_poly.pdbx_seq_one_letter_code
_entity_poly.pdbx_strand_id
1 'polypeptide(L)'
;MNGILKEWFKVLKTGWNLLTTKPITYNFPPDMPITEETRGRHILDIEKCRSCSLCSRVCPNQAIEMVERENPDPSAKKKTVKYPQIDFSKCCFCGLCVEACPTEALQMTNASIMVAPEKSQFLYPPEKLVEPPDLKHPEPAKIKNASSWARSRSLWIINYFTGCCFIEAVPWVGSGFDMERFGLIVARNPRMADVLLIGGYVTKKTVKRILRIYEQMPAPKFVIALGNCPMTGGTYWDSFNTINRIDDYIPVDIWIVGCPPRPEAIGFAIVSAINHIQNGYTGKEEKVGLKDRSKLVPYREEAKLKPGEVLVPFGPQHPASGNFNLKLVLNGEMVSRAKPEVGYLHRGFEKLMEYRTWYQNVMIIQRICVLDGASYEVGYVSAIEKIANIEIPKRAKYLRTIQLELSRIQSHLLNMGLIGGATGFHTMQMVSWGDREKILYLLDKLTGARIYHIYNTPGGVFRDLPDDFQEETFQTIKDMRKRMKEYDDLFIHNPTLQQRTVGLGKIPSKVAINYDITGPNLRASGINFDVRKNSPYAAYDELDFEIPTFEEGDAYHRILCRRLEIDQSLNIIEQALKKMPKGPVRTKFGSYRTSIPRGEAISFLESARGELAFHLVSNGSNKPQRAKVRGPTFDPILVLLPELVKGNYLADVPVIYWSLDNCPADHDR
;
A
#
# COMPACT_ATOMS: atom_id res chain seq x y z
N MET A 1 -10.52 45.14 -0.01
CA MET A 1 -9.05 45.20 -0.25
C MET A 1 -8.20 44.66 0.90
N ASN A 2 -8.44 45.03 2.17
CA ASN A 2 -7.56 44.63 3.30
C ASN A 2 -7.53 43.12 3.63
N GLY A 3 -8.59 42.35 3.32
CA GLY A 3 -8.61 40.90 3.55
C GLY A 3 -7.77 40.11 2.54
N ILE A 4 -7.93 40.42 1.25
CA ILE A 4 -7.21 39.75 0.15
C ILE A 4 -5.70 39.99 0.27
N LEU A 5 -5.27 41.23 0.53
CA LEU A 5 -3.85 41.54 0.74
C LEU A 5 -3.26 40.75 1.92
N LYS A 6 -3.98 40.61 3.04
CA LYS A 6 -3.54 39.81 4.18
C LYS A 6 -3.38 38.33 3.84
N GLU A 7 -4.33 37.75 3.11
CA GLU A 7 -4.25 36.36 2.65
C GLU A 7 -3.08 36.16 1.67
N TRP A 8 -2.87 37.09 0.74
CA TRP A 8 -1.71 37.08 -0.15
C TRP A 8 -0.38 37.14 0.63
N PHE A 9 -0.28 38.00 1.64
CA PHE A 9 0.92 38.05 2.50
C PHE A 9 1.14 36.76 3.28
N LYS A 10 0.09 36.09 3.76
CA LYS A 10 0.21 34.78 4.41
C LYS A 10 0.76 33.73 3.44
N VAL A 11 0.16 33.60 2.25
CA VAL A 11 0.62 32.65 1.23
C VAL A 11 2.08 32.90 0.84
N LEU A 12 2.47 34.16 0.63
CA LEU A 12 3.86 34.53 0.32
C LEU A 12 4.82 34.20 1.46
N LYS A 13 4.44 34.49 2.70
CA LYS A 13 5.23 34.15 3.89
C LYS A 13 5.41 32.64 4.03
N THR A 14 4.33 31.88 3.81
CA THR A 14 4.39 30.41 3.87
C THR A 14 5.24 29.85 2.73
N GLY A 15 5.12 30.39 1.51
CA GLY A 15 6.00 30.06 0.40
C GLY A 15 7.48 30.32 0.71
N TRP A 16 7.79 31.45 1.34
CA TRP A 16 9.16 31.76 1.79
C TRP A 16 9.67 30.79 2.86
N ASN A 17 8.81 30.42 3.82
CA ASN A 17 9.16 29.42 4.83
C ASN A 17 9.48 28.06 4.18
N LEU A 18 8.71 27.62 3.17
CA LEU A 18 9.00 26.39 2.45
C LEU A 18 10.36 26.42 1.76
N LEU A 19 10.75 27.56 1.17
CA LEU A 19 12.05 27.72 0.50
C LEU A 19 13.26 27.65 1.45
N THR A 20 13.07 27.97 2.73
CA THR A 20 14.13 27.94 3.74
C THR A 20 14.23 26.60 4.48
N THR A 21 13.27 25.68 4.26
CA THR A 21 13.36 24.33 4.83
C THR A 21 14.31 23.44 4.03
N LYS A 22 14.97 22.50 4.71
CA LYS A 22 15.81 21.50 4.05
C LYS A 22 14.96 20.72 3.02
N PRO A 23 15.44 20.56 1.77
CA PRO A 23 14.74 19.76 0.77
C PRO A 23 14.50 18.34 1.28
N ILE A 24 13.33 17.79 0.95
CA ILE A 24 12.99 16.39 1.24
C ILE A 24 13.52 15.41 0.19
N THR A 25 14.12 15.94 -0.88
CA THR A 25 14.60 15.14 -2.00
C THR A 25 15.83 14.34 -1.63
N TYR A 26 15.81 13.05 -1.97
CA TYR A 26 16.85 12.05 -1.80
C TYR A 26 17.80 12.04 -3.00
N ASN A 27 19.08 11.80 -2.77
CA ASN A 27 20.07 11.64 -3.84
C ASN A 27 20.07 10.22 -4.39
N PHE A 28 20.72 10.05 -5.55
CA PHE A 28 21.07 8.75 -6.11
C PHE A 28 22.59 8.52 -5.97
N PRO A 29 23.10 7.32 -5.62
CA PRO A 29 22.36 6.09 -5.30
C PRO A 29 21.39 6.32 -4.14
N PRO A 30 20.22 5.65 -4.16
CA PRO A 30 19.09 6.05 -3.34
C PRO A 30 19.50 6.07 -1.86
N ASP A 31 19.59 7.27 -1.30
CA ASP A 31 20.05 7.55 0.07
C ASP A 31 18.89 7.69 1.06
N MET A 32 17.71 7.17 0.70
CA MET A 32 16.55 7.13 1.58
C MET A 32 16.92 6.36 2.87
N PRO A 33 16.57 6.88 4.05
CA PRO A 33 16.90 6.22 5.31
C PRO A 33 16.33 4.80 5.38
N ILE A 34 17.22 3.82 5.60
CA ILE A 34 16.86 2.44 5.88
C ILE A 34 17.13 2.18 7.36
N THR A 35 16.12 1.66 8.05
CA THR A 35 16.20 1.32 9.48
C THR A 35 16.92 -0.01 9.67
N GLU A 36 17.56 -0.22 10.82
CA GLU A 36 18.18 -1.51 11.14
C GLU A 36 17.13 -2.63 11.22
N GLU A 37 15.91 -2.27 11.61
CA GLU A 37 14.76 -3.14 11.75
C GLU A 37 14.13 -3.58 10.41
N THR A 38 14.50 -2.93 9.31
CA THR A 38 13.95 -3.19 7.98
C THR A 38 14.07 -4.66 7.59
N ARG A 39 12.96 -5.26 7.17
CA ARG A 39 12.94 -6.64 6.67
C ARG A 39 13.32 -6.70 5.19
N GLY A 40 14.55 -7.11 4.93
CA GLY A 40 15.11 -7.34 3.60
C GLY A 40 15.50 -8.80 3.35
N ARG A 41 16.56 -8.98 2.55
CA ARG A 41 17.13 -10.28 2.17
C ARG A 41 17.51 -11.09 3.42
N HIS A 42 17.23 -12.39 3.40
CA HIS A 42 17.64 -13.29 4.46
C HIS A 42 19.14 -13.57 4.46
N ILE A 43 19.70 -13.79 5.64
CA ILE A 43 21.04 -14.35 5.86
C ILE A 43 20.92 -15.66 6.64
N LEU A 44 21.71 -16.66 6.26
CA LEU A 44 21.73 -18.00 6.87
C LEU A 44 23.06 -18.23 7.60
N ASP A 45 22.97 -18.48 8.90
CA ASP A 45 24.04 -19.07 9.69
C ASP A 45 23.93 -20.60 9.61
N ILE A 46 24.84 -21.21 8.84
CA ILE A 46 24.86 -22.66 8.61
C ILE A 46 25.14 -23.43 9.90
N GLU A 47 26.00 -22.91 10.78
CA GLU A 47 26.42 -23.58 12.01
C GLU A 47 25.26 -23.69 13.01
N LYS A 48 24.39 -22.67 13.05
CA LYS A 48 23.19 -22.68 13.92
C LYS A 48 22.02 -23.48 13.34
N CYS A 49 22.04 -23.81 12.05
CA CYS A 49 20.89 -24.44 11.39
C CYS A 49 20.75 -25.92 11.76
N ARG A 50 19.62 -26.30 12.37
CA ARG A 50 19.33 -27.69 12.78
C ARG A 50 18.50 -28.51 11.78
N SER A 51 18.32 -28.03 10.55
CA SER A 51 17.53 -28.71 9.49
C SER A 51 16.09 -29.12 9.87
N CYS A 52 15.44 -28.40 10.79
CA CYS A 52 14.11 -28.75 11.31
C CYS A 52 12.95 -28.49 10.32
N SER A 53 13.21 -27.79 9.22
CA SER A 53 12.23 -27.41 8.19
C SER A 53 11.07 -26.51 8.65
N LEU A 54 11.16 -25.88 9.83
CA LEU A 54 10.11 -24.99 10.35
C LEU A 54 9.93 -23.75 9.48
N CYS A 55 11.03 -23.14 9.00
CA CYS A 55 11.02 -21.98 8.10
C CYS A 55 10.24 -22.24 6.80
N SER A 56 10.40 -23.43 6.21
CA SER A 56 9.66 -23.84 5.02
C SER A 56 8.19 -24.10 5.32
N ARG A 57 7.88 -24.80 6.42
CA ARG A 57 6.50 -25.16 6.79
C ARG A 57 5.64 -23.96 7.19
N VAL A 58 6.22 -22.93 7.81
CA VAL A 58 5.48 -21.72 8.20
C VAL A 58 5.25 -20.78 7.00
N CYS A 59 6.07 -20.90 5.94
CA CYS A 59 6.05 -20.00 4.79
C CYS A 59 4.70 -20.09 4.03
N PRO A 60 3.88 -19.02 4.03
CA PRO A 60 2.56 -19.02 3.37
C PRO A 60 2.65 -19.12 1.84
N ASN A 61 3.73 -18.56 1.28
CA ASN A 61 3.93 -18.45 -0.17
C ASN A 61 4.74 -19.62 -0.73
N GLN A 62 5.15 -20.58 0.12
CA GLN A 62 6.03 -21.69 -0.25
C GLN A 62 7.30 -21.18 -0.97
N ALA A 63 7.86 -20.09 -0.47
CA ALA A 63 9.06 -19.46 -1.01
C ALA A 63 10.35 -20.16 -0.55
N ILE A 64 10.27 -21.04 0.44
CA ILE A 64 11.42 -21.71 1.03
C ILE A 64 11.31 -23.21 0.78
N GLU A 65 12.29 -23.75 0.07
CA GLU A 65 12.47 -25.18 -0.16
C GLU A 65 13.67 -25.68 0.66
N MET A 66 13.57 -26.87 1.25
CA MET A 66 14.67 -27.45 2.03
C MET A 66 15.50 -28.37 1.14
N VAL A 67 16.69 -27.92 0.72
CA VAL A 67 17.56 -28.64 -0.20
C VAL A 67 18.69 -29.35 0.54
N GLU A 68 19.06 -30.53 0.03
CA GLU A 68 20.16 -31.32 0.56
C GLU A 68 21.51 -30.76 0.10
N ARG A 69 22.45 -30.70 1.03
CA ARG A 69 23.86 -30.36 0.81
C ARG A 69 24.73 -31.30 1.62
N GLU A 70 26.01 -31.35 1.28
CA GLU A 70 27.00 -32.07 2.07
C GLU A 70 27.09 -31.49 3.47
N ASN A 71 27.32 -32.36 4.45
CA ASN A 71 27.51 -31.92 5.82
C ASN A 71 28.84 -31.17 5.94
N PRO A 72 28.84 -29.91 6.41
CA PRO A 72 30.09 -29.17 6.61
C PRO A 72 31.01 -29.81 7.65
N ASP A 73 30.50 -30.66 8.54
CA ASP A 73 31.31 -31.47 9.45
C ASP A 73 31.67 -32.83 8.81
N PRO A 74 32.95 -33.06 8.45
CA PRO A 74 33.40 -34.32 7.83
C PRO A 74 33.22 -35.54 8.74
N SER A 75 33.21 -35.34 10.06
CA SER A 75 33.13 -36.36 11.10
C SER A 75 31.69 -36.79 11.41
N ALA A 76 30.70 -36.05 10.93
CA ALA A 76 29.30 -36.30 11.22
C ALA A 76 28.79 -37.62 10.60
N LYS A 77 27.98 -38.36 11.38
CA LYS A 77 27.35 -39.63 10.95
C LYS A 77 26.45 -39.47 9.72
N LYS A 78 25.80 -38.31 9.56
CA LYS A 78 25.01 -37.99 8.37
C LYS A 78 25.87 -37.17 7.41
N LYS A 79 26.10 -37.72 6.22
CA LYS A 79 26.87 -37.05 5.16
C LYS A 79 26.13 -35.93 4.44
N THR A 80 24.80 -35.86 4.58
CA THR A 80 23.99 -34.77 4.03
C THR A 80 23.09 -34.12 5.07
N VAL A 81 22.88 -32.82 4.90
CA VAL A 81 22.09 -31.93 5.77
C VAL A 81 21.17 -31.06 4.91
N LYS A 82 19.99 -30.70 5.43
CA LYS A 82 19.02 -29.87 4.69
C LYS A 82 19.13 -28.42 5.08
N TYR A 83 19.32 -27.54 4.11
CA TYR A 83 19.36 -26.09 4.30
C TYR A 83 18.25 -25.40 3.50
N PRO A 84 17.78 -24.22 3.95
CA PRO A 84 16.78 -23.47 3.22
C PRO A 84 17.38 -22.87 1.93
N GLN A 85 16.69 -23.06 0.82
CA GLN A 85 16.82 -22.30 -0.42
C GLN A 85 15.60 -21.38 -0.53
N ILE A 86 15.82 -20.11 -0.87
CA ILE A 86 14.75 -19.10 -0.88
C ILE A 86 14.54 -18.55 -2.29
N ASP A 87 13.31 -18.67 -2.78
CA ASP A 87 12.84 -18.00 -3.98
C ASP A 87 12.28 -16.62 -3.64
N PHE A 88 13.10 -15.59 -3.86
CA PHE A 88 12.72 -14.21 -3.55
C PHE A 88 11.61 -13.68 -4.48
N SER A 89 11.38 -14.28 -5.65
CA SER A 89 10.22 -13.96 -6.49
C SER A 89 8.87 -14.34 -5.87
N LYS A 90 8.88 -15.17 -4.81
CA LYS A 90 7.71 -15.56 -4.00
C LYS A 90 7.72 -14.93 -2.61
N CYS A 91 8.89 -14.72 -2.01
CA CYS A 91 9.04 -14.24 -0.64
C CYS A 91 8.37 -12.86 -0.41
N CYS A 92 7.40 -12.78 0.50
CA CYS A 92 6.73 -11.52 0.84
C CYS A 92 7.31 -10.78 2.06
N PHE A 93 8.50 -11.17 2.52
CA PHE A 93 9.24 -10.51 3.62
C PHE A 93 8.45 -10.38 4.93
N CYS A 94 7.57 -11.36 5.22
CA CYS A 94 6.71 -11.34 6.39
C CYS A 94 7.39 -11.63 7.74
N GLY A 95 8.63 -12.13 7.74
CA GLY A 95 9.39 -12.45 8.95
C GLY A 95 8.97 -13.75 9.67
N LEU A 96 7.86 -14.40 9.28
CA LEU A 96 7.36 -15.60 9.97
C LEU A 96 8.36 -16.76 10.00
N CYS A 97 9.21 -16.90 8.98
CA CYS A 97 10.26 -17.93 8.91
C CYS A 97 11.41 -17.66 9.89
N VAL A 98 11.73 -16.39 10.14
CA VAL A 98 12.73 -15.97 11.13
C VAL A 98 12.19 -16.22 12.53
N GLU A 99 10.95 -15.80 12.80
CA GLU A 99 10.31 -16.04 14.11
C GLU A 99 10.18 -17.53 14.44
N ALA A 100 9.88 -18.35 13.44
CA ALA A 100 9.77 -19.79 13.64
C ALA A 100 11.13 -20.49 13.82
N CYS A 101 12.26 -19.80 13.65
CA CYS A 101 13.60 -20.38 13.75
C CYS A 101 14.04 -20.47 15.22
N PRO A 102 14.10 -21.67 15.83
CA PRO A 102 14.39 -21.80 17.27
C PRO A 102 15.85 -21.52 17.63
N THR A 103 16.75 -21.50 16.65
CA THR A 103 18.19 -21.24 16.84
C THR A 103 18.64 -19.92 16.24
N GLU A 104 17.71 -19.12 15.71
CA GLU A 104 18.01 -17.85 15.05
C GLU A 104 19.03 -17.99 13.91
N ALA A 105 19.09 -19.17 13.29
CA ALA A 105 19.98 -19.48 12.18
C ALA A 105 19.60 -18.73 10.90
N LEU A 106 18.32 -18.40 10.75
CA LEU A 106 17.83 -17.62 9.62
C LEU A 106 17.40 -16.25 10.13
N GLN A 107 18.01 -15.19 9.62
CA GLN A 107 17.72 -13.81 10.01
C GLN A 107 17.40 -12.98 8.76
N MET A 108 16.82 -11.80 8.96
CA MET A 108 16.62 -10.81 7.90
C MET A 108 17.64 -9.70 8.05
N THR A 109 18.25 -9.30 6.94
CA THR A 109 19.09 -8.10 6.84
C THR A 109 18.22 -6.93 6.40
N ASN A 110 18.76 -5.71 6.44
CA ASN A 110 18.11 -4.52 5.89
C ASN A 110 18.29 -4.36 4.36
N ALA A 111 18.92 -5.31 3.68
CA ALA A 111 19.16 -5.25 2.23
C ALA A 111 17.86 -5.49 1.45
N SER A 112 17.30 -4.42 0.91
CA SER A 112 15.97 -4.39 0.28
C SER A 112 15.97 -4.34 -1.25
N ILE A 113 17.12 -4.05 -1.87
CA ILE A 113 17.23 -3.87 -3.32
C ILE A 113 17.50 -5.20 -4.01
N MET A 114 16.53 -5.68 -4.79
CA MET A 114 16.62 -6.88 -5.61
C MET A 114 16.00 -6.63 -6.98
N VAL A 115 16.86 -6.40 -7.97
CA VAL A 115 16.49 -6.11 -9.36
C VAL A 115 17.28 -7.03 -10.28
N ALA A 116 16.60 -7.63 -11.26
CA ALA A 116 17.25 -8.49 -12.24
C ALA A 116 16.46 -8.55 -13.57
N PRO A 117 17.13 -8.77 -14.71
CA PRO A 117 16.45 -9.00 -15.99
C PRO A 117 15.75 -10.36 -16.07
N GLU A 118 16.24 -11.37 -15.33
CA GLU A 118 15.71 -12.74 -15.36
C GLU A 118 15.26 -13.25 -14.00
N LYS A 119 14.10 -13.93 -13.96
CA LYS A 119 13.49 -14.39 -12.69
C LYS A 119 14.32 -15.46 -11.96
N SER A 120 15.08 -16.26 -12.70
CA SER A 120 15.95 -17.31 -12.13
C SER A 120 17.02 -16.74 -11.19
N GLN A 121 17.39 -15.46 -11.35
CA GLN A 121 18.41 -14.81 -10.52
C GLN A 121 17.95 -14.55 -9.09
N PHE A 122 16.64 -14.66 -8.81
CA PHE A 122 16.05 -14.49 -7.48
C PHE A 122 15.96 -15.78 -6.66
N LEU A 123 16.42 -16.90 -7.21
CA LEU A 123 16.50 -18.16 -6.48
C LEU A 123 17.86 -18.25 -5.77
N TYR A 124 17.85 -18.13 -4.45
CA TYR A 124 19.08 -18.04 -3.65
C TYR A 124 19.31 -19.38 -2.94
N PRO A 125 20.34 -20.14 -3.36
CA PRO A 125 20.69 -21.39 -2.69
C PRO A 125 21.39 -21.11 -1.35
N PRO A 126 21.55 -22.13 -0.48
CA PRO A 126 22.14 -21.96 0.84
C PRO A 126 23.49 -21.23 0.83
N GLU A 127 24.36 -21.52 -0.14
CA GLU A 127 25.70 -20.94 -0.27
C GLU A 127 25.62 -19.42 -0.42
N LYS A 128 24.69 -18.95 -1.26
CA LYS A 128 24.44 -17.52 -1.45
C LYS A 128 23.77 -16.90 -0.23
N LEU A 129 23.02 -17.64 0.58
CA LEU A 129 22.38 -17.09 1.77
C LEU A 129 23.35 -16.86 2.94
N VAL A 130 24.51 -17.52 2.96
CA VAL A 130 25.56 -17.28 3.96
C VAL A 130 26.29 -15.97 3.69
N GLU A 131 26.46 -15.62 2.42
CA GLU A 131 27.14 -14.40 2.01
C GLU A 131 26.36 -13.16 2.49
N PRO A 132 27.05 -12.17 3.10
CA PRO A 132 26.41 -10.91 3.43
C PRO A 132 25.86 -10.24 2.17
N PRO A 133 24.78 -9.45 2.28
CA PRO A 133 24.25 -8.71 1.15
C PRO A 133 25.28 -7.70 0.62
N ASP A 134 25.57 -7.80 -0.66
CA ASP A 134 26.40 -6.85 -1.40
C ASP A 134 25.53 -6.11 -2.44
N LEU A 135 25.49 -4.78 -2.34
CA LEU A 135 24.80 -3.93 -3.31
C LEU A 135 25.80 -3.42 -4.34
N LYS A 136 25.89 -4.12 -5.47
CA LYS A 136 26.67 -3.65 -6.61
C LYS A 136 25.88 -2.61 -7.40
N HIS A 137 26.32 -1.36 -7.39
CA HIS A 137 25.74 -0.32 -8.22
C HIS A 137 25.97 -0.62 -9.70
N PRO A 138 25.01 -0.27 -10.59
CA PRO A 138 25.19 -0.45 -12.01
C PRO A 138 26.34 0.45 -12.47
N GLU A 139 27.30 -0.14 -13.18
CA GLU A 139 28.39 0.65 -13.78
C GLU A 139 27.82 1.60 -14.85
N PRO A 140 28.37 2.83 -14.97
CA PRO A 140 27.98 3.76 -16.02
C PRO A 140 28.12 3.13 -17.40
N ALA A 141 27.07 3.23 -18.21
CA ALA A 141 27.05 2.65 -19.54
C ALA A 141 28.01 3.34 -20.51
N LYS A 142 28.57 2.58 -21.47
CA LYS A 142 29.25 3.15 -22.63
C LYS A 142 28.18 3.55 -23.65
N ILE A 143 28.02 4.87 -23.85
CA ILE A 143 27.03 5.40 -24.79
C ILE A 143 27.32 4.85 -26.19
N LYS A 144 26.41 4.03 -26.73
CA LYS A 144 26.57 3.41 -28.04
C LYS A 144 26.53 4.44 -29.18
N ASN A 145 25.58 5.37 -29.12
CA ASN A 145 25.40 6.46 -30.09
C ASN A 145 24.47 7.56 -29.54
N ALA A 146 24.43 8.71 -30.22
CA ALA A 146 23.62 9.87 -29.83
C ALA A 146 22.12 9.56 -29.69
N SER A 147 21.56 8.70 -30.54
CA SER A 147 20.13 8.34 -30.44
C SER A 147 19.81 7.49 -29.21
N SER A 148 20.72 6.59 -28.81
CA SER A 148 20.60 5.79 -27.58
C SER A 148 20.73 6.64 -26.32
N TRP A 149 21.65 7.62 -26.34
CA TRP A 149 21.74 8.62 -25.29
C TRP A 149 20.45 9.44 -25.16
N ALA A 150 19.95 10.00 -26.27
CA ALA A 150 18.74 10.83 -26.28
C ALA A 150 17.51 10.06 -25.78
N ARG A 151 17.30 8.82 -26.26
CA ARG A 151 16.19 7.95 -25.78
C ARG A 151 16.27 7.68 -24.29
N SER A 152 17.46 7.44 -23.75
CA SER A 152 17.65 7.15 -22.33
C SER A 152 17.32 8.32 -21.39
N ARG A 153 17.17 9.55 -21.93
CA ARG A 153 16.91 10.79 -21.18
C ARG A 153 15.51 11.36 -21.40
N SER A 154 14.65 10.63 -22.13
CA SER A 154 13.28 11.07 -22.45
C SER A 154 12.35 9.86 -22.44
N LEU A 155 12.24 9.19 -21.30
CA LEU A 155 11.42 7.99 -21.15
C LEU A 155 10.01 8.36 -20.71
N TRP A 156 9.03 8.05 -21.58
CA TRP A 156 7.63 8.30 -21.30
C TRP A 156 7.00 7.06 -20.70
N ILE A 157 6.58 7.17 -19.44
CA ILE A 157 6.07 6.07 -18.64
C ILE A 157 4.56 6.05 -18.69
N ILE A 158 3.97 4.92 -19.05
CA ILE A 158 2.59 4.62 -18.68
C ILE A 158 2.58 3.55 -17.60
N ASN A 159 1.86 3.82 -16.52
CA ASN A 159 1.78 2.91 -15.39
C ASN A 159 0.44 2.19 -15.32
N TYR A 160 0.51 0.93 -14.91
CA TYR A 160 -0.62 0.13 -14.47
C TYR A 160 -0.29 -0.44 -13.08
N PHE A 161 -0.62 0.32 -12.04
CA PHE A 161 -0.31 -0.05 -10.67
C PHE A 161 -1.55 -0.48 -9.89
N THR A 162 -1.47 -1.66 -9.30
CA THR A 162 -2.52 -2.29 -8.50
C THR A 162 -2.10 -2.41 -7.03
N GLY A 163 -2.85 -1.77 -6.13
CA GLY A 163 -2.62 -1.86 -4.69
C GLY A 163 -1.27 -1.26 -4.24
N CYS A 164 -0.50 -2.02 -3.46
CA CYS A 164 0.64 -1.51 -2.69
C CYS A 164 1.86 -1.06 -3.50
N CYS A 165 2.07 -1.62 -4.70
CA CYS A 165 3.22 -1.21 -5.52
C CYS A 165 3.09 0.24 -5.98
N PHE A 166 1.85 0.73 -6.15
CA PHE A 166 1.61 2.16 -6.38
C PHE A 166 2.09 3.01 -5.20
N ILE A 167 1.78 2.57 -3.98
CA ILE A 167 2.04 3.33 -2.76
C ILE A 167 3.54 3.47 -2.50
N GLU A 168 4.36 2.48 -2.84
CA GLU A 168 5.82 2.63 -2.80
C GLU A 168 6.41 3.33 -4.03
N ALA A 169 5.63 3.50 -5.10
CA ALA A 169 6.04 4.35 -6.22
C ALA A 169 5.72 5.84 -5.98
N VAL A 170 4.92 6.18 -4.96
CA VAL A 170 4.57 7.57 -4.60
C VAL A 170 5.80 8.48 -4.43
N PRO A 171 6.89 8.06 -3.76
CA PRO A 171 8.09 8.91 -3.65
C PRO A 171 8.74 9.28 -4.99
N TRP A 172 8.52 8.50 -6.06
CA TRP A 172 9.04 8.76 -7.40
C TRP A 172 8.25 9.82 -8.16
N VAL A 173 6.93 9.83 -7.96
CA VAL A 173 6.03 10.85 -8.51
C VAL A 173 5.83 12.03 -7.53
N GLY A 174 6.53 12.00 -6.39
CA GLY A 174 6.49 12.97 -5.32
C GLY A 174 7.80 13.77 -5.20
N SER A 175 7.93 14.55 -4.13
CA SER A 175 9.13 15.36 -3.84
C SER A 175 10.36 14.56 -3.36
N GLY A 176 10.19 13.26 -3.10
CA GLY A 176 11.22 12.37 -2.56
C GLY A 176 12.33 12.06 -3.55
N PHE A 177 12.08 11.34 -4.65
CA PHE A 177 13.11 11.06 -5.66
C PHE A 177 13.02 11.94 -6.89
N ASP A 178 11.84 12.49 -7.18
CA ASP A 178 11.60 13.36 -8.34
C ASP A 178 12.08 12.72 -9.65
N MET A 179 11.27 11.81 -10.20
CA MET A 179 11.61 11.05 -11.41
C MET A 179 11.90 11.95 -12.62
N GLU A 180 11.37 13.19 -12.66
CA GLU A 180 11.56 14.10 -13.79
C GLU A 180 13.04 14.49 -13.96
N ARG A 181 13.83 14.49 -12.88
CA ARG A 181 15.29 14.71 -12.92
C ARG A 181 16.04 13.66 -13.73
N PHE A 182 15.47 12.46 -13.86
CA PHE A 182 16.03 11.38 -14.65
C PHE A 182 15.52 11.37 -16.09
N GLY A 183 14.70 12.37 -16.49
CA GLY A 183 14.10 12.43 -17.81
C GLY A 183 12.90 11.49 -17.98
N LEU A 184 12.21 11.19 -16.87
CA LEU A 184 11.04 10.30 -16.83
C LEU A 184 9.78 11.14 -16.66
N ILE A 185 8.80 10.95 -17.53
CA ILE A 185 7.51 11.67 -17.46
C ILE A 185 6.37 10.67 -17.55
N VAL A 186 5.32 10.87 -16.75
CA VAL A 186 4.10 10.05 -16.84
C VAL A 186 3.30 10.45 -18.08
N ALA A 187 3.23 9.55 -19.04
CA ALA A 187 2.44 9.66 -20.25
C ALA A 187 0.95 9.51 -19.94
N ARG A 188 0.13 10.37 -20.58
CA ARG A 188 -1.35 10.31 -20.48
C ARG A 188 -1.98 9.33 -21.48
N ASN A 189 -1.25 8.98 -22.54
CA ASN A 189 -1.71 8.13 -23.62
C ASN A 189 -0.68 7.02 -23.87
N PRO A 190 -1.08 5.73 -23.91
CA PRO A 190 -0.15 4.64 -24.23
C PRO A 190 0.57 4.81 -25.57
N ARG A 191 -0.04 5.49 -26.54
CA ARG A 191 0.55 5.75 -27.86
C ARG A 191 1.77 6.68 -27.83
N MET A 192 2.03 7.31 -26.68
CA MET A 192 3.15 8.21 -26.45
C MET A 192 4.14 7.63 -25.42
N ALA A 193 3.92 6.40 -24.95
CA ALA A 193 4.71 5.80 -23.89
C ALA A 193 5.72 4.78 -24.44
N ASP A 194 6.95 4.87 -23.97
CA ASP A 194 8.03 3.92 -24.27
C ASP A 194 8.19 2.88 -23.15
N VAL A 195 7.73 3.18 -21.93
CA VAL A 195 7.88 2.31 -20.76
C VAL A 195 6.52 1.98 -20.17
N LEU A 196 6.23 0.70 -20.03
CA LEU A 196 5.08 0.17 -19.29
C LEU A 196 5.53 -0.30 -17.92
N LEU A 197 5.17 0.45 -16.87
CA LEU A 197 5.37 0.02 -15.49
C LEU A 197 4.16 -0.76 -15.00
N ILE A 198 4.36 -2.04 -14.70
CA ILE A 198 3.30 -2.91 -14.16
C ILE A 198 3.66 -3.25 -12.73
N GLY A 199 2.83 -2.87 -11.78
CA GLY A 199 3.07 -3.24 -10.38
C GLY A 199 1.83 -3.79 -9.71
N GLY A 200 2.04 -4.81 -8.88
CA GLY A 200 1.00 -5.36 -8.01
C GLY A 200 0.14 -6.48 -8.62
N TYR A 201 -1.00 -6.71 -8.01
CA TYR A 201 -1.88 -7.83 -8.30
C TYR A 201 -2.60 -7.74 -9.65
N VAL A 202 -2.42 -8.78 -10.49
CA VAL A 202 -3.07 -8.84 -11.80
C VAL A 202 -4.17 -9.90 -11.82
N THR A 203 -5.41 -9.48 -12.04
CA THR A 203 -6.55 -10.38 -12.24
C THR A 203 -6.71 -10.81 -13.69
N LYS A 204 -7.53 -11.83 -13.93
CA LYS A 204 -8.05 -12.18 -15.27
C LYS A 204 -8.76 -11.02 -15.99
N LYS A 205 -9.35 -10.08 -15.26
CA LYS A 205 -9.99 -8.88 -15.84
C LYS A 205 -8.95 -7.81 -16.19
N THR A 206 -8.00 -7.61 -15.30
CA THR A 206 -6.93 -6.60 -15.35
C THR A 206 -5.93 -6.89 -16.47
N VAL A 207 -5.55 -8.16 -16.67
CA VAL A 207 -4.59 -8.53 -17.74
C VAL A 207 -5.06 -8.07 -19.11
N LYS A 208 -6.37 -8.08 -19.39
CA LYS A 208 -6.93 -7.59 -20.66
C LYS A 208 -6.65 -6.10 -20.89
N ARG A 209 -6.65 -5.29 -19.83
CA ARG A 209 -6.35 -3.85 -19.91
C ARG A 209 -4.86 -3.61 -20.12
N ILE A 210 -4.02 -4.38 -19.42
CA ILE A 210 -2.56 -4.33 -19.59
C ILE A 210 -2.17 -4.68 -21.03
N LEU A 211 -2.75 -5.75 -21.61
CA LEU A 211 -2.48 -6.14 -22.99
C LEU A 211 -2.85 -5.05 -23.98
N ARG A 212 -4.05 -4.44 -23.81
CA ARG A 212 -4.49 -3.34 -24.66
C ARG A 212 -3.57 -2.12 -24.59
N ILE A 213 -3.07 -1.79 -23.40
CA ILE A 213 -2.10 -0.70 -23.21
C ILE A 213 -0.81 -1.03 -23.97
N TYR A 214 -0.26 -2.23 -23.75
CA TYR A 214 0.98 -2.68 -24.38
C TYR A 214 0.90 -2.72 -25.93
N GLU A 215 -0.24 -3.14 -26.48
CA GLU A 215 -0.49 -3.17 -27.93
C GLU A 215 -0.64 -1.77 -28.54
N GLN A 216 -1.02 -0.77 -27.75
CA GLN A 216 -1.13 0.62 -28.20
C GLN A 216 0.19 1.39 -28.16
N MET A 217 1.22 0.85 -27.49
CA MET A 217 2.53 1.49 -27.36
C MET A 217 3.39 1.31 -28.63
N PRO A 218 4.06 2.36 -29.10
CA PRO A 218 4.99 2.28 -30.22
C PRO A 218 6.29 1.55 -29.82
N ALA A 219 7.02 1.01 -30.81
CA ALA A 219 8.37 0.50 -30.60
C ALA A 219 9.42 1.62 -30.78
N PRO A 220 10.58 1.57 -30.08
CA PRO A 220 10.96 0.60 -29.05
C PRO A 220 10.17 0.81 -27.75
N LYS A 221 9.79 -0.29 -27.09
CA LYS A 221 9.06 -0.26 -25.81
C LYS A 221 9.64 -1.24 -24.80
N PHE A 222 9.53 -0.89 -23.54
CA PHE A 222 10.09 -1.60 -22.40
C PHE A 222 9.01 -1.88 -21.36
N VAL A 223 9.08 -3.02 -20.70
CA VAL A 223 8.18 -3.43 -19.63
C VAL A 223 8.99 -3.69 -18.37
N ILE A 224 8.66 -2.97 -17.30
CA ILE A 224 9.23 -3.19 -15.98
C ILE A 224 8.12 -3.70 -15.08
N ALA A 225 8.33 -4.85 -14.46
CA ALA A 225 7.38 -5.45 -13.54
C ALA A 225 7.84 -5.34 -12.09
N LEU A 226 6.96 -4.80 -11.24
CA LEU A 226 7.23 -4.46 -9.86
C LEU A 226 6.45 -5.36 -8.90
N GLY A 227 7.22 -5.99 -8.01
CA GLY A 227 6.75 -6.85 -6.94
C GLY A 227 6.49 -8.29 -7.37
N ASN A 228 6.20 -9.13 -6.38
CA ASN A 228 6.06 -10.57 -6.59
C ASN A 228 4.75 -10.98 -7.27
N CYS A 229 3.73 -10.11 -7.21
CA CYS A 229 2.42 -10.39 -7.78
C CYS A 229 2.45 -10.63 -9.30
N PRO A 230 3.05 -9.76 -10.14
CA PRO A 230 3.17 -10.05 -11.57
C PRO A 230 4.11 -11.23 -11.89
N MET A 231 5.03 -11.59 -10.99
CA MET A 231 6.04 -12.63 -11.19
C MET A 231 5.52 -14.05 -10.97
N THR A 232 4.79 -14.24 -9.87
CA THR A 232 4.38 -15.56 -9.34
C THR A 232 2.94 -15.60 -8.81
N GLY A 233 2.18 -14.50 -8.91
CA GLY A 233 0.89 -14.32 -8.22
C GLY A 233 1.06 -13.84 -6.77
N GLY A 234 2.31 -13.76 -6.27
CA GLY A 234 2.64 -13.24 -4.95
C GLY A 234 1.94 -14.00 -3.84
N THR A 235 1.37 -13.28 -2.87
CA THR A 235 0.62 -13.87 -1.75
C THR A 235 -0.71 -14.51 -2.14
N TYR A 236 -1.13 -14.37 -3.41
CA TYR A 236 -2.43 -14.78 -3.93
C TYR A 236 -2.31 -15.83 -5.05
N TRP A 237 -1.16 -16.50 -5.15
CA TRP A 237 -0.82 -17.43 -6.22
C TRP A 237 -1.83 -18.59 -6.38
N ASP A 238 -2.55 -18.91 -5.31
CA ASP A 238 -3.58 -19.95 -5.19
C ASP A 238 -5.02 -19.41 -5.34
N SER A 239 -5.20 -18.12 -5.60
CA SER A 239 -6.54 -17.55 -5.84
C SER A 239 -7.01 -17.79 -7.27
N PHE A 240 -8.29 -18.11 -7.40
CA PHE A 240 -8.95 -18.44 -8.67
C PHE A 240 -8.98 -17.29 -9.69
N ASN A 241 -8.78 -16.05 -9.23
CA ASN A 241 -8.82 -14.86 -10.07
C ASN A 241 -7.42 -14.31 -10.43
N THR A 242 -6.37 -14.84 -9.82
CA THR A 242 -4.97 -14.40 -10.04
C THR A 242 -4.44 -14.91 -11.36
N ILE A 243 -3.67 -14.07 -12.07
CA ILE A 243 -2.71 -14.58 -13.04
C ILE A 243 -1.33 -14.66 -12.39
N ASN A 244 -0.69 -15.81 -12.46
CA ASN A 244 0.57 -16.03 -11.73
C ASN A 244 1.79 -15.50 -12.47
N ARG A 245 1.71 -15.33 -13.79
CA ARG A 245 2.85 -14.95 -14.63
C ARG A 245 2.40 -13.97 -15.69
N ILE A 246 2.79 -12.71 -15.55
CA ILE A 246 2.49 -11.69 -16.58
C ILE A 246 3.32 -11.93 -17.85
N ASP A 247 4.49 -12.54 -17.70
CA ASP A 247 5.41 -12.91 -18.78
C ASP A 247 4.88 -14.03 -19.68
N ASP A 248 3.79 -14.69 -19.28
CA ASP A 248 3.05 -15.58 -20.17
C ASP A 248 2.24 -14.80 -21.24
N TYR A 249 2.12 -13.47 -21.13
CA TYR A 249 1.27 -12.66 -22.02
C TYR A 249 2.03 -11.56 -22.78
N ILE A 250 3.02 -10.93 -22.12
CA ILE A 250 3.87 -9.87 -22.68
C ILE A 250 5.32 -10.06 -22.22
N PRO A 251 6.33 -9.63 -22.99
CA PRO A 251 7.70 -9.66 -22.52
C PRO A 251 7.89 -8.71 -21.32
N VAL A 252 8.80 -9.08 -20.42
CA VAL A 252 9.22 -8.25 -19.27
C VAL A 252 10.73 -8.09 -19.30
N ASP A 253 11.19 -6.85 -19.37
CA ASP A 253 12.60 -6.49 -19.50
C ASP A 253 13.33 -6.49 -18.16
N ILE A 254 12.67 -5.98 -17.11
CA ILE A 254 13.26 -5.85 -15.77
C ILE A 254 12.23 -6.26 -14.72
N TRP A 255 12.70 -7.05 -13.75
CA TRP A 255 11.93 -7.46 -12.58
C TRP A 255 12.47 -6.80 -11.32
N ILE A 256 11.55 -6.32 -10.48
CA ILE A 256 11.85 -5.79 -9.14
C ILE A 256 11.14 -6.66 -8.12
N VAL A 257 11.89 -7.33 -7.27
CA VAL A 257 11.33 -8.17 -6.21
C VAL A 257 10.87 -7.32 -5.04
N GLY A 258 9.73 -7.68 -4.45
CA GLY A 258 9.24 -7.06 -3.24
C GLY A 258 7.74 -7.26 -3.00
N CYS A 259 7.30 -7.03 -1.77
CA CYS A 259 5.88 -7.09 -1.43
C CYS A 259 5.50 -6.06 -0.37
N PRO A 260 5.37 -4.76 -0.74
CA PRO A 260 5.83 -4.14 -1.99
C PRO A 260 7.37 -3.96 -2.05
N PRO A 261 7.97 -3.79 -3.23
CA PRO A 261 9.36 -3.34 -3.34
C PRO A 261 9.48 -1.91 -2.80
N ARG A 262 10.55 -1.62 -2.06
CA ARG A 262 10.78 -0.27 -1.52
C ARG A 262 11.17 0.72 -2.64
N PRO A 263 11.02 2.04 -2.42
CA PRO A 263 11.28 3.05 -3.45
C PRO A 263 12.71 3.02 -4.02
N GLU A 264 13.70 2.67 -3.20
CA GLU A 264 15.11 2.58 -3.56
C GLU A 264 15.34 1.53 -4.67
N ALA A 265 14.63 0.39 -4.58
CA ALA A 265 14.70 -0.67 -5.59
C ALA A 265 14.10 -0.25 -6.93
N ILE A 266 13.07 0.60 -6.91
CA ILE A 266 12.47 1.19 -8.11
C ILE A 266 13.48 2.08 -8.83
N GLY A 267 14.17 2.94 -8.09
CA GLY A 267 15.20 3.81 -8.66
C GLY A 267 16.38 3.07 -9.26
N PHE A 268 16.85 2.05 -8.53
CA PHE A 268 17.91 1.19 -9.04
C PHE A 268 17.51 0.57 -10.39
N ALA A 269 16.29 0.03 -10.49
CA ALA A 269 15.79 -0.55 -11.73
C ALA A 269 15.68 0.45 -12.88
N ILE A 270 15.25 1.68 -12.60
CA ILE A 270 15.15 2.72 -13.62
C ILE A 270 16.54 3.11 -14.14
N VAL A 271 17.52 3.32 -13.25
CA VAL A 271 18.90 3.64 -13.68
C VAL A 271 19.52 2.47 -14.43
N SER A 272 19.27 1.23 -14.02
CA SER A 272 19.67 0.05 -14.81
C SER A 272 19.04 0.05 -16.21
N ALA A 273 17.75 0.42 -16.34
CA ALA A 273 17.08 0.53 -17.62
C ALA A 273 17.72 1.60 -18.51
N ILE A 274 17.98 2.80 -17.96
CA ILE A 274 18.67 3.89 -18.66
C ILE A 274 20.03 3.43 -19.20
N ASN A 275 20.82 2.75 -18.37
CA ASN A 275 22.13 2.23 -18.75
C ASN A 275 22.04 1.19 -19.87
N HIS A 276 21.06 0.27 -19.81
CA HIS A 276 20.83 -0.70 -20.88
C HIS A 276 20.45 -0.02 -22.21
N ILE A 277 19.58 0.99 -22.17
CA ILE A 277 19.18 1.75 -23.35
C ILE A 277 20.38 2.49 -23.95
N GLN A 278 21.26 3.08 -23.10
CA GLN A 278 22.49 3.74 -23.55
C GLN A 278 23.46 2.78 -24.26
N ASN A 279 23.52 1.52 -23.81
CA ASN A 279 24.29 0.46 -24.48
C ASN A 279 23.60 -0.06 -25.76
N GLY A 280 22.43 0.46 -26.13
CA GLY A 280 21.72 0.15 -27.36
C GLY A 280 20.64 -0.93 -27.25
N TYR A 281 20.19 -1.25 -26.05
CA TYR A 281 19.05 -2.15 -25.83
C TYR A 281 17.73 -1.52 -26.32
N THR A 282 16.90 -2.29 -27.02
CA THR A 282 15.65 -1.81 -27.64
C THR A 282 14.39 -2.54 -27.17
N GLY A 283 14.50 -3.31 -26.08
CA GLY A 283 13.41 -4.12 -25.54
C GLY A 283 13.48 -5.59 -25.98
N LYS A 284 12.87 -6.49 -25.20
CA LYS A 284 12.75 -7.91 -25.55
C LYS A 284 11.83 -8.07 -26.77
N GLU A 285 12.18 -9.01 -27.65
CA GLU A 285 11.37 -9.33 -28.82
C GLU A 285 9.96 -9.82 -28.45
N GLU A 286 8.96 -9.33 -29.19
CA GLU A 286 7.60 -9.82 -29.12
C GLU A 286 7.52 -11.22 -29.75
N LYS A 287 7.67 -12.26 -28.93
CA LYS A 287 7.41 -13.63 -29.38
C LYS A 287 5.90 -13.82 -29.58
N VAL A 288 5.49 -14.01 -30.84
CA VAL A 288 4.13 -14.43 -31.19
C VAL A 288 3.84 -15.75 -30.46
N GLY A 289 2.84 -15.79 -29.56
CA GLY A 289 2.36 -17.02 -28.92
C GLY A 289 2.76 -17.31 -27.47
N LEU A 290 3.11 -16.32 -26.62
CA LEU A 290 3.42 -16.56 -25.19
C LEU A 290 2.29 -17.30 -24.42
N LYS A 291 1.02 -16.95 -24.68
CA LYS A 291 -0.21 -17.74 -24.45
C LYS A 291 -1.25 -17.28 -25.48
N ASP A 292 -2.17 -18.16 -25.85
CA ASP A 292 -3.24 -17.84 -26.81
C ASP A 292 -4.16 -16.71 -26.30
N ARG A 293 -3.86 -15.48 -26.75
CA ARG A 293 -4.60 -14.25 -26.41
C ARG A 293 -6.06 -14.33 -26.87
N SER A 294 -6.38 -15.16 -27.87
CA SER A 294 -7.75 -15.31 -28.39
C SER A 294 -8.73 -15.89 -27.36
N LYS A 295 -8.20 -16.63 -26.36
CA LYS A 295 -9.00 -17.17 -25.24
C LYS A 295 -9.46 -16.08 -24.26
N LEU A 296 -8.87 -14.89 -24.31
CA LEU A 296 -9.36 -13.75 -23.56
C LEU A 296 -10.52 -13.13 -24.36
N VAL A 297 -11.76 -13.39 -23.92
CA VAL A 297 -12.97 -12.80 -24.53
C VAL A 297 -12.75 -11.30 -24.75
N PRO A 298 -12.88 -10.79 -26.00
CA PRO A 298 -12.70 -9.38 -26.32
C PRO A 298 -13.60 -8.51 -25.45
N TYR A 299 -13.06 -7.42 -24.92
CA TYR A 299 -13.90 -6.41 -24.28
C TYR A 299 -14.65 -5.64 -25.37
N ARG A 300 -15.84 -6.13 -25.73
CA ARG A 300 -16.84 -5.35 -26.48
C ARG A 300 -17.91 -4.93 -25.49
N GLU A 301 -18.22 -3.64 -25.51
CA GLU A 301 -19.22 -3.10 -24.61
C GLU A 301 -20.24 -2.31 -25.40
N GLU A 302 -21.44 -2.85 -25.49
CA GLU A 302 -22.61 -2.18 -26.03
C GLU A 302 -23.34 -1.50 -24.87
N ALA A 303 -23.18 -0.18 -24.75
CA ALA A 303 -24.09 0.61 -23.92
C ALA A 303 -25.23 1.12 -24.80
N LYS A 304 -26.47 0.87 -24.36
CA LYS A 304 -27.65 1.52 -24.95
C LYS A 304 -27.64 3.00 -24.53
N LEU A 305 -27.10 3.85 -25.40
CA LEU A 305 -27.03 5.30 -25.23
C LEU A 305 -28.23 5.96 -25.92
N LYS A 306 -28.78 7.00 -25.30
CA LYS A 306 -29.75 7.87 -25.96
C LYS A 306 -29.02 8.80 -26.95
N PRO A 307 -29.71 9.37 -27.96
CA PRO A 307 -29.10 10.39 -28.81
C PRO A 307 -28.49 11.53 -27.98
N GLY A 308 -27.23 11.86 -28.23
CA GLY A 308 -26.48 12.90 -27.51
C GLY A 308 -25.80 12.43 -26.21
N GLU A 309 -26.04 11.20 -25.74
CA GLU A 309 -25.30 10.66 -24.59
C GLU A 309 -23.93 10.10 -25.01
N VAL A 310 -22.91 10.32 -24.16
CA VAL A 310 -21.56 9.77 -24.34
C VAL A 310 -21.20 8.92 -23.13
N LEU A 311 -20.65 7.73 -23.37
CA LEU A 311 -20.08 6.88 -22.33
C LEU A 311 -18.60 7.21 -22.14
N VAL A 312 -18.23 7.65 -20.94
CA VAL A 312 -16.84 7.91 -20.54
C VAL A 312 -16.46 6.97 -19.39
N PRO A 313 -15.45 6.10 -19.56
CA PRO A 313 -14.93 5.30 -18.45
C PRO A 313 -13.99 6.14 -17.58
N PHE A 314 -14.28 6.24 -16.29
CA PHE A 314 -13.36 6.76 -15.28
C PHE A 314 -12.57 5.61 -14.67
N GLY A 315 -11.51 5.18 -15.38
CA GLY A 315 -10.66 4.05 -15.02
C GLY A 315 -10.77 2.86 -15.98
N PRO A 316 -10.22 1.68 -15.63
CA PRO A 316 -9.44 1.36 -14.42
C PRO A 316 -7.96 1.77 -14.50
N GLN A 317 -7.52 2.41 -15.60
CA GLN A 317 -6.18 3.00 -15.71
C GLN A 317 -6.33 4.50 -15.92
N HIS A 318 -6.32 5.24 -14.82
CA HIS A 318 -6.28 6.69 -14.79
C HIS A 318 -5.73 7.13 -13.42
N PRO A 319 -4.87 8.17 -13.35
CA PRO A 319 -4.31 8.63 -12.07
C PRO A 319 -5.37 8.93 -11.01
N ALA A 320 -6.50 9.52 -11.42
CA ALA A 320 -7.58 9.87 -10.51
C ALA A 320 -8.53 8.71 -10.16
N SER A 321 -8.64 7.65 -10.96
CA SER A 321 -9.55 6.53 -10.65
C SER A 321 -8.90 5.49 -9.75
N GLY A 322 -7.56 5.40 -9.77
CA GLY A 322 -6.85 4.25 -9.25
C GLY A 322 -7.30 2.99 -9.98
N ASN A 323 -7.46 1.89 -9.23
CA ASN A 323 -7.78 0.55 -9.75
C ASN A 323 -9.27 0.23 -9.86
N PHE A 324 -10.10 1.26 -9.90
CA PHE A 324 -11.54 1.16 -9.96
C PHE A 324 -12.02 1.77 -11.28
N ASN A 325 -13.12 1.26 -11.83
CA ASN A 325 -13.73 1.86 -12.99
C ASN A 325 -15.15 2.32 -12.64
N LEU A 326 -15.43 3.60 -12.90
CA LEU A 326 -16.78 4.15 -12.84
C LEU A 326 -17.21 4.51 -14.26
N LYS A 327 -18.27 3.86 -14.75
CA LYS A 327 -18.86 4.18 -16.04
C LYS A 327 -19.75 5.40 -15.89
N LEU A 328 -19.43 6.46 -16.61
CA LEU A 328 -20.19 7.70 -16.60
C LEU A 328 -20.90 7.85 -17.94
N VAL A 329 -22.22 7.99 -17.90
CA VAL A 329 -23.00 8.45 -19.05
C VAL A 329 -23.18 9.95 -18.88
N LEU A 330 -22.74 10.70 -19.89
CA LEU A 330 -22.76 12.15 -19.89
C LEU A 330 -23.84 12.66 -20.85
N ASN A 331 -24.47 13.77 -20.49
CA ASN A 331 -25.25 14.61 -21.38
C ASN A 331 -24.57 15.98 -21.44
N GLY A 332 -23.83 16.25 -22.53
CA GLY A 332 -22.84 17.32 -22.53
C GLY A 332 -21.73 17.04 -21.52
N GLU A 333 -21.51 17.95 -20.57
CA GLU A 333 -20.51 17.80 -19.49
C GLU A 333 -21.09 17.24 -18.19
N MET A 334 -22.41 17.10 -18.11
CA MET A 334 -23.13 16.70 -16.90
C MET A 334 -23.30 15.18 -16.83
N VAL A 335 -23.04 14.61 -15.65
CA VAL A 335 -23.23 13.18 -15.40
C VAL A 335 -24.72 12.87 -15.28
N SER A 336 -25.28 12.11 -16.22
CA SER A 336 -26.68 11.68 -16.20
C SER A 336 -26.87 10.38 -15.42
N ARG A 337 -25.93 9.44 -15.58
CA ARG A 337 -25.92 8.13 -14.93
C ARG A 337 -24.50 7.69 -14.64
N ALA A 338 -24.31 6.99 -13.52
CA ALA A 338 -23.04 6.40 -13.16
C ALA A 338 -23.23 4.93 -12.78
N LYS A 339 -22.28 4.07 -13.13
CA LYS A 339 -22.29 2.65 -12.74
C LYS A 339 -20.89 2.20 -12.30
N PRO A 340 -20.73 1.74 -11.06
CA PRO A 340 -19.45 1.23 -10.58
C PRO A 340 -19.18 -0.15 -11.18
N GLU A 341 -17.94 -0.39 -11.57
CA GLU A 341 -17.47 -1.69 -12.04
C GLU A 341 -16.40 -2.26 -11.11
N VAL A 342 -16.79 -3.35 -10.44
CA VAL A 342 -15.96 -4.08 -9.49
C VAL A 342 -15.12 -5.18 -10.14
N GLY A 343 -14.24 -5.79 -9.36
CA GLY A 343 -13.52 -7.02 -9.68
C GLY A 343 -12.16 -6.83 -10.37
N TYR A 344 -11.66 -5.59 -10.46
CA TYR A 344 -10.31 -5.32 -10.98
C TYR A 344 -9.22 -5.66 -9.94
N LEU A 345 -9.58 -5.70 -8.66
CA LEU A 345 -8.72 -6.06 -7.54
C LEU A 345 -9.28 -7.19 -6.67
N HIS A 346 -10.29 -7.92 -7.15
CA HIS A 346 -10.82 -9.08 -6.44
C HIS A 346 -9.75 -10.18 -6.34
N ARG A 347 -9.28 -10.38 -5.11
CA ARG A 347 -8.25 -11.39 -4.75
C ARG A 347 -8.86 -12.62 -4.09
N GLY A 348 -10.13 -12.57 -3.70
CA GLY A 348 -10.79 -13.62 -2.92
C GLY A 348 -10.22 -13.73 -1.51
N PHE A 349 -10.02 -12.60 -0.83
CA PHE A 349 -9.35 -12.55 0.48
C PHE A 349 -10.04 -13.44 1.50
N GLU A 350 -11.37 -13.35 1.55
CA GLU A 350 -12.20 -14.11 2.48
C GLU A 350 -12.03 -15.63 2.29
N LYS A 351 -11.89 -16.08 1.05
CA LYS A 351 -11.64 -17.49 0.73
C LYS A 351 -10.20 -17.90 1.01
N LEU A 352 -9.23 -17.05 0.68
CA LEU A 352 -7.81 -17.31 0.94
C LEU A 352 -7.52 -17.45 2.44
N MET A 353 -8.26 -16.71 3.28
CA MET A 353 -8.16 -16.82 4.73
C MET A 353 -8.56 -18.21 5.24
N GLU A 354 -9.57 -18.85 4.65
CA GLU A 354 -10.03 -20.20 5.03
C GLU A 354 -9.00 -21.29 4.71
N TYR A 355 -8.09 -21.05 3.75
CA TYR A 355 -7.06 -22.03 3.35
C TYR A 355 -5.77 -21.94 4.15
N ARG A 356 -5.53 -20.80 4.81
CA ARG A 356 -4.31 -20.48 5.56
C ARG A 356 -4.56 -20.60 7.07
N THR A 357 -3.48 -20.74 7.83
CA THR A 357 -3.61 -20.78 9.30
C THR A 357 -3.92 -19.40 9.87
N TRP A 358 -4.41 -19.36 11.10
CA TRP A 358 -4.70 -18.08 11.79
C TRP A 358 -3.51 -17.12 11.78
N TYR A 359 -2.30 -17.62 12.02
CA TYR A 359 -1.07 -16.84 12.00
C TYR A 359 -0.65 -16.43 10.60
N GLN A 360 -0.84 -17.30 9.62
CA GLN A 360 -0.55 -16.93 8.25
C GLN A 360 -1.50 -15.80 7.83
N ASN A 361 -2.78 -15.81 8.18
CA ASN A 361 -3.67 -14.74 7.72
C ASN A 361 -3.26 -13.31 8.09
N VAL A 362 -2.49 -13.08 9.15
CA VAL A 362 -1.92 -11.77 9.51
C VAL A 362 -1.18 -11.10 8.35
N MET A 363 -0.55 -11.87 7.44
CA MET A 363 0.09 -11.25 6.27
C MET A 363 -0.92 -10.80 5.21
N ILE A 364 -1.99 -11.54 4.93
CA ILE A 364 -2.87 -11.20 3.80
C ILE A 364 -3.87 -10.08 4.13
N ILE A 365 -4.31 -9.98 5.38
CA ILE A 365 -5.35 -9.05 5.80
C ILE A 365 -4.95 -7.58 5.62
N GLN A 366 -3.68 -7.22 5.83
CA GLN A 366 -3.19 -5.83 5.69
C GLN A 366 -3.23 -5.36 4.23
N ARG A 367 -3.36 -6.32 3.31
CA ARG A 367 -3.37 -6.08 1.87
C ARG A 367 -4.77 -5.79 1.34
N ILE A 368 -5.82 -5.93 2.18
CA ILE A 368 -7.20 -5.55 1.86
C ILE A 368 -7.29 -4.03 1.70
N CYS A 369 -6.80 -3.28 2.68
CA CYS A 369 -6.58 -1.84 2.56
C CYS A 369 -5.11 -1.50 2.76
N VAL A 370 -4.39 -1.35 1.65
CA VAL A 370 -2.95 -1.04 1.69
C VAL A 370 -2.66 0.35 2.26
N LEU A 371 -3.68 1.21 2.30
CA LEU A 371 -3.59 2.58 2.78
C LEU A 371 -3.70 2.68 4.30
N ASP A 372 -4.17 1.64 4.97
CA ASP A 372 -4.36 1.59 6.42
C ASP A 372 -4.27 0.13 6.87
N GLY A 373 -3.08 -0.46 6.69
CA GLY A 373 -2.86 -1.88 6.95
C GLY A 373 -2.99 -2.23 8.44
N ALA A 374 -2.62 -1.31 9.33
CA ALA A 374 -2.61 -1.53 10.78
C ALA A 374 -4.02 -1.79 11.33
N SER A 375 -5.03 -1.04 10.88
CA SER A 375 -6.42 -1.22 11.33
C SER A 375 -6.95 -2.62 10.99
N TYR A 376 -6.63 -3.12 9.81
CA TYR A 376 -7.02 -4.48 9.39
C TYR A 376 -6.29 -5.52 10.23
N GLU A 377 -5.02 -5.27 10.54
CA GLU A 377 -4.20 -6.11 11.40
C GLU A 377 -4.76 -6.26 12.80
N VAL A 378 -4.97 -5.15 13.49
CA VAL A 378 -5.51 -5.15 14.85
C VAL A 378 -6.92 -5.73 14.85
N GLY A 379 -7.73 -5.48 13.81
CA GLY A 379 -9.08 -6.02 13.73
C GLY A 379 -9.16 -7.53 13.60
N TYR A 380 -8.31 -8.09 12.76
CA TYR A 380 -8.22 -9.52 12.60
C TYR A 380 -7.74 -10.22 13.89
N VAL A 381 -6.65 -9.72 14.52
CA VAL A 381 -6.13 -10.35 15.74
C VAL A 381 -7.06 -10.15 16.94
N SER A 382 -7.75 -9.01 17.04
CA SER A 382 -8.69 -8.74 18.13
C SER A 382 -9.88 -9.69 18.09
N ALA A 383 -10.37 -10.05 16.90
CA ALA A 383 -11.41 -11.08 16.77
C ALA A 383 -10.91 -12.46 17.21
N ILE A 384 -9.66 -12.83 16.89
CA ILE A 384 -9.05 -14.09 17.38
C ILE A 384 -8.93 -14.07 18.91
N GLU A 385 -8.44 -12.97 19.48
CA GLU A 385 -8.26 -12.80 20.92
C GLU A 385 -9.58 -12.90 21.69
N LYS A 386 -10.68 -12.39 21.13
CA LYS A 386 -12.04 -12.57 21.67
C LYS A 386 -12.49 -14.03 21.66
N ILE A 387 -12.32 -14.76 20.56
CA ILE A 387 -12.71 -16.19 20.47
C ILE A 387 -11.90 -17.04 21.46
N ALA A 388 -10.60 -16.76 21.58
CA ALA A 388 -9.69 -17.50 22.43
C ALA A 388 -9.66 -17.02 23.89
N ASN A 389 -10.42 -15.98 24.23
CA ASN A 389 -10.45 -15.34 25.56
C ASN A 389 -9.04 -14.99 26.09
N ILE A 390 -8.23 -14.34 25.25
CA ILE A 390 -6.84 -13.98 25.59
C ILE A 390 -6.78 -12.54 26.10
N GLU A 391 -6.22 -12.36 27.29
CA GLU A 391 -5.86 -11.02 27.75
C GLU A 391 -4.53 -10.56 27.16
N ILE A 392 -4.57 -9.34 26.62
CA ILE A 392 -3.43 -8.69 25.97
C ILE A 392 -2.71 -7.81 26.99
N PRO A 393 -1.37 -7.85 27.06
CA PRO A 393 -0.62 -7.00 27.97
C PRO A 393 -0.91 -5.52 27.76
N LYS A 394 -0.96 -4.75 28.85
CA LYS A 394 -1.25 -3.31 28.78
C LYS A 394 -0.27 -2.55 27.88
N ARG A 395 1.03 -2.88 27.92
CA ARG A 395 2.03 -2.29 27.03
C ARG A 395 1.72 -2.55 25.54
N ALA A 396 1.27 -3.75 25.19
CA ALA A 396 0.91 -4.10 23.82
C ALA A 396 -0.30 -3.30 23.31
N LYS A 397 -1.27 -2.97 24.19
CA LYS A 397 -2.40 -2.08 23.85
C LYS A 397 -1.91 -0.69 23.42
N TYR A 398 -0.94 -0.12 24.13
CA TYR A 398 -0.35 1.18 23.78
C TYR A 398 0.44 1.12 22.47
N LEU A 399 1.24 0.07 22.26
CA LEU A 399 2.00 -0.13 21.02
C LEU A 399 1.08 -0.26 19.79
N ARG A 400 -0.04 -0.98 19.94
CA ARG A 400 -1.12 -1.03 18.93
C ARG A 400 -1.69 0.35 18.63
N THR A 401 -2.02 1.13 19.65
CA THR A 401 -2.54 2.48 19.45
C THR A 401 -1.54 3.38 18.71
N ILE A 402 -0.26 3.32 19.03
CA ILE A 402 0.79 4.09 18.34
C ILE A 402 0.86 3.70 16.85
N GLN A 403 0.91 2.40 16.54
CA GLN A 403 0.92 1.92 15.16
C GLN A 403 -0.34 2.34 14.39
N LEU A 404 -1.52 2.21 15.01
CA LEU A 404 -2.81 2.57 14.41
C LEU A 404 -2.85 4.06 14.04
N GLU A 405 -2.45 4.94 14.95
CA GLU A 405 -2.47 6.38 14.71
C GLU A 405 -1.37 6.84 13.73
N LEU A 406 -0.19 6.22 13.74
CA LEU A 406 0.81 6.44 12.68
C LEU A 406 0.27 6.02 11.31
N SER A 407 -0.42 4.87 11.23
CA SER A 407 -1.06 4.41 10.00
C SER A 407 -2.20 5.33 9.56
N ARG A 408 -2.96 5.90 10.51
CA ARG A 408 -4.00 6.90 10.23
C ARG A 408 -3.43 8.18 9.62
N ILE A 409 -2.37 8.73 10.23
CA ILE A 409 -1.72 9.95 9.74
C ILE A 409 -1.19 9.77 8.31
N GLN A 410 -0.42 8.71 8.04
CA GLN A 410 0.11 8.51 6.68
C GLN A 410 -0.99 8.32 5.63
N SER A 411 -2.14 7.77 6.04
CA SER A 411 -3.29 7.57 5.17
C SER A 411 -3.98 8.88 4.81
N HIS A 412 -4.20 9.75 5.81
CA HIS A 412 -4.78 11.08 5.58
C HIS A 412 -3.84 11.97 4.76
N LEU A 413 -2.52 11.93 4.99
CA LEU A 413 -1.55 12.66 4.16
C LEU A 413 -1.58 12.22 2.71
N LEU A 414 -1.69 10.91 2.45
CA LEU A 414 -1.85 10.41 1.09
C LEU A 414 -3.14 10.93 0.45
N ASN A 415 -4.26 10.87 1.18
CA ASN A 415 -5.57 11.34 0.73
C ASN A 415 -5.54 12.84 0.39
N MET A 416 -4.93 13.67 1.25
CA MET A 416 -4.74 15.11 0.99
C MET A 416 -3.99 15.35 -0.33
N GLY A 417 -2.94 14.58 -0.61
CA GLY A 417 -2.22 14.71 -1.87
C GLY A 417 -3.03 14.27 -3.09
N LEU A 418 -3.86 13.23 -2.96
CA LEU A 418 -4.76 12.77 -4.02
C LEU A 418 -5.85 13.80 -4.34
N ILE A 419 -6.43 14.43 -3.31
CA ILE A 419 -7.39 15.53 -3.47
C ILE A 419 -6.70 16.75 -4.07
N GLY A 420 -5.47 17.06 -3.64
CA GLY A 420 -4.63 18.09 -4.24
C GLY A 420 -4.49 17.89 -5.74
N GLY A 421 -4.08 16.69 -6.18
CA GLY A 421 -4.01 16.34 -7.61
C GLY A 421 -5.37 16.42 -8.32
N ALA A 422 -6.45 15.95 -7.70
CA ALA A 422 -7.80 15.97 -8.27
C ALA A 422 -8.36 17.39 -8.45
N THR A 423 -7.93 18.34 -7.62
CA THR A 423 -8.35 19.75 -7.66
C THR A 423 -7.38 20.64 -8.45
N GLY A 424 -6.24 20.10 -8.90
CA GLY A 424 -5.20 20.82 -9.66
C GLY A 424 -4.07 21.41 -8.82
N PHE A 425 -4.06 21.19 -7.51
CA PHE A 425 -3.04 21.64 -6.56
C PHE A 425 -1.87 20.65 -6.45
N HIS A 426 -1.05 20.58 -7.50
CA HIS A 426 0.11 19.67 -7.55
C HIS A 426 1.13 19.92 -6.44
N THR A 427 1.32 21.16 -5.98
CA THR A 427 2.21 21.45 -4.85
C THR A 427 1.77 20.74 -3.58
N MET A 428 0.46 20.70 -3.31
CA MET A 428 -0.08 19.99 -2.15
C MET A 428 0.15 18.48 -2.26
N GLN A 429 -0.02 17.93 -3.46
CA GLN A 429 0.30 16.53 -3.77
C GLN A 429 1.77 16.20 -3.43
N MET A 430 2.72 17.02 -3.90
CA MET A 430 4.15 16.78 -3.70
C MET A 430 4.58 16.90 -2.24
N VAL A 431 4.11 17.92 -1.53
CA VAL A 431 4.55 18.22 -0.16
C VAL A 431 3.94 17.24 0.84
N SER A 432 2.64 16.92 0.74
CA SER A 432 1.99 15.93 1.62
C SER A 432 2.60 14.54 1.51
N TRP A 433 2.89 14.10 0.29
CA TRP A 433 3.53 12.81 0.05
C TRP A 433 4.99 12.80 0.50
N GLY A 434 5.68 13.94 0.45
CA GLY A 434 7.00 14.08 1.07
C GLY A 434 6.94 13.93 2.59
N ASP A 435 6.12 14.74 3.27
CA ASP A 435 6.04 14.68 4.75
C ASP A 435 5.51 13.33 5.25
N ARG A 436 4.72 12.62 4.44
CA ARG A 436 4.31 11.24 4.70
C ARG A 436 5.49 10.28 4.89
N GLU A 437 6.63 10.51 4.24
CA GLU A 437 7.82 9.65 4.38
C GLU A 437 8.37 9.63 5.81
N LYS A 438 8.24 10.73 6.56
CA LYS A 438 8.64 10.79 7.98
C LYS A 438 7.82 9.82 8.82
N ILE A 439 6.53 9.71 8.53
CA ILE A 439 5.62 8.79 9.24
C ILE A 439 5.89 7.34 8.82
N LEU A 440 6.15 7.10 7.53
CA LEU A 440 6.54 5.77 7.05
C LEU A 440 7.87 5.31 7.64
N TYR A 441 8.83 6.22 7.84
CA TYR A 441 10.10 5.92 8.51
C TYR A 441 9.87 5.43 9.95
N LEU A 442 9.00 6.10 10.72
CA LEU A 442 8.64 5.64 12.06
C LEU A 442 7.93 4.27 12.02
N LEU A 443 7.01 4.04 11.08
CA LEU A 443 6.37 2.72 10.93
C LEU A 443 7.38 1.63 10.57
N ASP A 444 8.34 1.93 9.71
CA ASP A 444 9.42 1.02 9.33
C ASP A 444 10.32 0.70 10.52
N LYS A 445 10.68 1.71 11.33
CA LYS A 445 11.48 1.54 12.55
C LYS A 445 10.75 0.69 13.60
N LEU A 446 9.45 0.96 13.81
CA LEU A 446 8.62 0.21 14.77
C LEU A 446 8.39 -1.25 14.34
N THR A 447 8.17 -1.49 13.05
CA THR A 447 7.59 -2.76 12.57
C THR A 447 8.48 -3.55 11.63
N GLY A 448 9.57 -2.95 11.14
CA GLY A 448 10.46 -3.47 10.10
C GLY A 448 9.88 -3.45 8.68
N ALA A 449 8.80 -2.71 8.45
CA ALA A 449 8.28 -2.45 7.12
C ALA A 449 7.49 -1.14 7.05
N ARG A 450 7.56 -0.47 5.90
CA ARG A 450 6.84 0.79 5.65
C ARG A 450 5.32 0.61 5.55
N ILE A 451 4.87 -0.39 4.77
CA ILE A 451 3.45 -0.57 4.40
C ILE A 451 2.79 -1.75 5.10
N TYR A 452 3.39 -2.95 5.01
CA TYR A 452 2.82 -4.16 5.60
C TYR A 452 3.61 -4.52 6.86
N HIS A 453 3.13 -4.03 7.99
CA HIS A 453 3.80 -4.08 9.29
C HIS A 453 4.00 -5.51 9.78
N ILE A 454 2.97 -6.36 9.70
CA ILE A 454 3.01 -7.75 10.20
C ILE A 454 3.64 -7.75 11.62
N TYR A 455 3.11 -6.83 12.43
CA TYR A 455 3.60 -6.45 13.75
C TYR A 455 2.70 -7.03 14.85
N ASN A 456 1.40 -7.14 14.58
CA ASN A 456 0.46 -7.69 15.54
C ASN A 456 0.38 -9.20 15.42
N THR A 457 0.40 -9.86 16.58
CA THR A 457 0.15 -11.29 16.68
C THR A 457 -0.96 -11.51 17.69
N PRO A 458 -1.76 -12.58 17.59
CA PRO A 458 -2.75 -12.82 18.64
C PRO A 458 -2.01 -12.99 19.97
N GLY A 459 -2.42 -12.22 20.99
CA GLY A 459 -1.75 -12.12 22.30
C GLY A 459 -0.80 -10.93 22.48
N GLY A 460 -0.63 -10.05 21.48
CA GLY A 460 0.14 -8.81 21.63
C GLY A 460 0.80 -8.32 20.35
N VAL A 461 2.07 -7.92 20.44
CA VAL A 461 2.88 -7.43 19.31
C VAL A 461 4.21 -8.17 19.22
N PHE A 462 4.83 -8.13 18.05
CA PHE A 462 6.01 -8.92 17.72
C PHE A 462 7.28 -8.43 18.44
N ARG A 463 7.47 -7.12 18.50
CA ARG A 463 8.66 -6.47 19.09
C ARG A 463 8.26 -5.22 19.87
N ASP A 464 9.12 -4.81 20.80
CA ASP A 464 8.96 -3.57 21.56
C ASP A 464 9.51 -2.35 20.78
N LEU A 465 9.44 -1.15 21.37
CA LEU A 465 10.03 0.07 20.81
C LEU A 465 11.57 -0.04 20.71
N PRO A 466 12.16 0.42 19.59
CA PRO A 466 13.59 0.73 19.52
C PRO A 466 14.00 1.87 20.46
N ASP A 467 15.28 1.95 20.83
CA ASP A 467 15.79 2.81 21.92
C ASP A 467 15.55 4.32 21.69
N ASP A 468 15.69 4.82 20.47
CA ASP A 468 15.56 6.23 20.08
C ASP A 468 14.19 6.59 19.45
N PHE A 469 13.31 5.60 19.32
CA PHE A 469 12.01 5.76 18.64
C PHE A 469 11.14 6.86 19.26
N GLN A 470 11.15 6.97 20.60
CA GLN A 470 10.32 7.93 21.32
C GLN A 470 10.76 9.37 21.06
N GLU A 471 12.06 9.65 21.06
CA GLU A 471 12.62 10.97 20.82
C GLU A 471 12.34 11.44 19.39
N GLU A 472 12.61 10.58 18.41
CA GLU A 472 12.34 10.87 17.00
C GLU A 472 10.84 11.08 16.72
N THR A 473 9.98 10.32 17.39
CA THR A 473 8.53 10.50 17.27
C THR A 473 8.09 11.85 17.81
N PHE A 474 8.61 12.30 18.96
CA PHE A 474 8.30 13.64 19.48
C PHE A 474 8.79 14.76 18.57
N GLN A 475 9.98 14.61 18.00
CA GLN A 475 10.49 15.57 17.02
C GLN A 475 9.62 15.61 15.76
N THR A 476 9.23 14.44 15.25
CA THR A 476 8.31 14.33 14.10
C THR A 476 6.94 14.97 14.40
N ILE A 477 6.38 14.76 15.60
CA ILE A 477 5.12 15.38 16.02
C ILE A 477 5.24 16.91 16.01
N LYS A 478 6.34 17.46 16.55
CA LYS A 478 6.60 18.90 16.56
C LYS A 478 6.64 19.47 15.14
N ASP A 479 7.35 18.80 14.24
CA ASP A 479 7.48 19.22 12.84
C ASP A 479 6.15 19.12 12.10
N MET A 480 5.39 18.05 12.32
CA MET A 480 4.07 17.86 11.72
C MET A 480 3.06 18.91 12.18
N ARG A 481 3.02 19.26 13.47
CA ARG A 481 2.15 20.35 13.98
C ARG A 481 2.45 21.69 13.33
N LYS A 482 3.72 21.99 13.04
CA LYS A 482 4.10 23.19 12.28
C LYS A 482 3.60 23.08 10.84
N ARG A 483 3.82 21.94 10.19
CA ARG A 483 3.43 21.71 8.80
C ARG A 483 1.92 21.79 8.59
N MET A 484 1.15 21.26 9.52
CA MET A 484 -0.30 21.28 9.53
C MET A 484 -0.87 22.71 9.39
N LYS A 485 -0.29 23.68 10.08
CA LYS A 485 -0.65 25.11 9.94
C LYS A 485 -0.35 25.65 8.54
N GLU A 486 0.78 25.24 7.96
CA GLU A 486 1.15 25.65 6.60
C GLU A 486 0.20 25.05 5.56
N TYR A 487 -0.28 23.82 5.77
CA TYR A 487 -1.32 23.21 4.92
C TYR A 487 -2.66 23.91 5.06
N ASP A 488 -3.00 24.39 6.25
CA ASP A 488 -4.24 25.13 6.46
C ASP A 488 -4.22 26.43 5.64
N ASP A 489 -3.13 27.19 5.71
CA ASP A 489 -2.96 28.45 4.98
C ASP A 489 -2.85 28.26 3.45
N LEU A 490 -2.13 27.23 2.99
CA LEU A 490 -1.87 27.03 1.56
C LEU A 490 -3.00 26.31 0.82
N PHE A 491 -3.68 25.40 1.51
CA PHE A 491 -4.59 24.45 0.88
C PHE A 491 -6.00 24.53 1.48
N ILE A 492 -6.18 24.29 2.78
CA ILE A 492 -7.53 24.16 3.37
C ILE A 492 -8.33 25.46 3.31
N HIS A 493 -7.70 26.60 3.54
CA HIS A 493 -8.34 27.92 3.45
C HIS A 493 -8.22 28.55 2.07
N ASN A 494 -7.70 27.82 1.07
CA ASN A 494 -7.56 28.32 -0.27
C ASN A 494 -8.95 28.53 -0.94
N PRO A 495 -9.24 29.73 -1.48
CA PRO A 495 -10.54 30.01 -2.10
C PRO A 495 -10.88 29.09 -3.28
N THR A 496 -9.89 28.70 -4.09
CA THR A 496 -10.10 27.81 -5.23
C THR A 496 -10.40 26.39 -4.78
N LEU A 497 -9.80 25.92 -3.68
CA LEU A 497 -10.18 24.62 -3.10
C LEU A 497 -11.63 24.66 -2.63
N GLN A 498 -12.01 25.68 -1.86
CA GLN A 498 -13.36 25.85 -1.35
C GLN A 498 -14.39 25.92 -2.49
N GLN A 499 -14.11 26.68 -3.56
CA GLN A 499 -14.96 26.76 -4.74
C GLN A 499 -15.19 25.40 -5.42
N ARG A 500 -14.21 24.48 -5.34
CA ARG A 500 -14.28 23.15 -5.95
C ARG A 500 -14.83 22.06 -5.02
N THR A 501 -15.11 22.35 -3.75
CA THR A 501 -15.41 21.33 -2.74
C THR A 501 -16.62 21.64 -1.85
N VAL A 502 -16.88 22.91 -1.56
CA VAL A 502 -18.02 23.33 -0.73
C VAL A 502 -19.32 23.09 -1.50
N GLY A 503 -20.31 22.49 -0.84
CA GLY A 503 -21.59 22.09 -1.43
C GLY A 503 -21.51 20.89 -2.39
N LEU A 504 -20.32 20.39 -2.71
CA LEU A 504 -20.13 19.31 -3.67
C LEU A 504 -20.31 17.93 -3.02
N GLY A 505 -21.10 17.05 -3.65
CA GLY A 505 -21.31 15.67 -3.18
C GLY A 505 -21.83 15.62 -1.75
N LYS A 506 -22.85 16.44 -1.44
CA LYS A 506 -23.47 16.56 -0.12
C LYS A 506 -24.16 15.27 0.31
N ILE A 507 -23.88 14.81 1.52
CA ILE A 507 -24.51 13.64 2.15
C ILE A 507 -25.34 14.11 3.34
N PRO A 508 -26.68 14.14 3.25
CA PRO A 508 -27.54 14.44 4.40
C PRO A 508 -27.42 13.38 5.50
N SER A 509 -27.57 13.75 6.78
CA SER A 509 -27.41 12.83 7.92
C SER A 509 -28.31 11.59 7.83
N LYS A 510 -29.57 11.76 7.41
CA LYS A 510 -30.51 10.65 7.20
C LYS A 510 -30.06 9.70 6.08
N VAL A 511 -29.45 10.24 5.03
CA VAL A 511 -28.88 9.43 3.94
C VAL A 511 -27.65 8.69 4.45
N ALA A 512 -26.77 9.36 5.21
CA ALA A 512 -25.59 8.73 5.80
C ALA A 512 -25.99 7.51 6.67
N ILE A 513 -27.00 7.65 7.52
CA ILE A 513 -27.52 6.54 8.35
C ILE A 513 -28.15 5.44 7.49
N ASN A 514 -29.04 5.80 6.56
CA ASN A 514 -29.78 4.82 5.75
C ASN A 514 -28.87 3.99 4.83
N TYR A 515 -27.76 4.56 4.38
CA TYR A 515 -26.78 3.90 3.51
C TYR A 515 -25.58 3.34 4.29
N ASP A 516 -25.67 3.27 5.63
CA ASP A 516 -24.62 2.72 6.50
C ASP A 516 -23.23 3.34 6.27
N ILE A 517 -23.22 4.66 5.99
CA ILE A 517 -21.99 5.42 5.83
C ILE A 517 -21.35 5.59 7.21
N THR A 518 -20.02 5.38 7.29
CA THR A 518 -19.28 5.41 8.57
C THR A 518 -18.05 6.31 8.48
N GLY A 519 -17.41 6.56 9.63
CA GLY A 519 -16.13 7.26 9.67
C GLY A 519 -16.18 8.76 9.41
N PRO A 520 -15.11 9.33 8.83
CA PRO A 520 -15.06 10.76 8.51
C PRO A 520 -16.20 11.21 7.58
N ASN A 521 -16.70 10.30 6.73
CA ASN A 521 -17.83 10.57 5.84
C ASN A 521 -19.14 10.74 6.63
N LEU A 522 -19.33 9.98 7.71
CA LEU A 522 -20.49 10.09 8.61
C LEU A 522 -20.39 11.33 9.50
N ARG A 523 -19.21 11.58 10.05
CA ARG A 523 -18.93 12.73 10.93
C ARG A 523 -19.05 14.07 10.22
N ALA A 524 -18.67 14.13 8.94
CA ALA A 524 -18.88 15.32 8.13
C ALA A 524 -20.36 15.63 7.88
N SER A 525 -21.26 14.66 8.09
CA SER A 525 -22.71 14.75 7.85
C SER A 525 -23.54 14.91 9.14
N GLY A 526 -22.93 15.30 10.25
CA GLY A 526 -23.60 15.72 11.48
C GLY A 526 -23.77 14.63 12.53
N ILE A 527 -23.24 13.43 12.28
CA ILE A 527 -23.39 12.30 13.22
C ILE A 527 -22.08 12.09 13.98
N ASN A 528 -22.11 12.41 15.28
CA ASN A 528 -20.98 12.23 16.18
C ASN A 528 -20.89 10.76 16.65
N PHE A 529 -20.25 9.92 15.84
CA PHE A 529 -19.99 8.52 16.12
C PHE A 529 -18.55 8.14 15.74
N ASP A 530 -17.84 7.46 16.64
CA ASP A 530 -16.49 6.95 16.43
C ASP A 530 -16.26 5.70 17.29
N VAL A 531 -15.85 4.60 16.67
CA VAL A 531 -15.69 3.32 17.38
C VAL A 531 -14.69 3.44 18.53
N ARG A 532 -13.66 4.30 18.43
CA ARG A 532 -12.63 4.48 19.47
C ARG A 532 -13.19 5.06 20.77
N LYS A 533 -14.29 5.81 20.72
CA LYS A 533 -14.98 6.34 21.91
C LYS A 533 -16.20 5.50 22.29
N ASN A 534 -17.00 5.09 21.31
CA ASN A 534 -18.27 4.38 21.55
C ASN A 534 -18.07 2.91 21.93
N SER A 535 -17.02 2.25 21.42
CA SER A 535 -16.67 0.86 21.73
C SER A 535 -15.14 0.72 21.75
N PRO A 536 -14.46 1.29 22.76
CA PRO A 536 -13.01 1.41 22.78
C PRO A 536 -12.30 0.06 22.70
N TYR A 537 -11.14 0.08 22.05
CA TYR A 537 -10.23 -1.04 21.89
C TYR A 537 -8.79 -0.56 22.08
N ALA A 538 -7.81 -1.47 22.07
CA ALA A 538 -6.41 -1.13 22.37
C ALA A 538 -6.31 -0.30 23.67
N ALA A 539 -5.70 0.90 23.63
CA ALA A 539 -5.61 1.82 24.78
C ALA A 539 -6.45 3.10 24.62
N TYR A 540 -7.45 3.15 23.71
CA TYR A 540 -8.22 4.38 23.46
C TYR A 540 -9.08 4.85 24.64
N ASP A 541 -9.42 3.96 25.57
CA ASP A 541 -10.14 4.25 26.82
C ASP A 541 -9.29 5.03 27.84
N GLU A 542 -7.97 5.03 27.71
CA GLU A 542 -7.04 5.70 28.62
C GLU A 542 -6.48 7.03 28.05
N LEU A 543 -6.97 7.46 26.88
CA LEU A 543 -6.43 8.55 26.08
C LEU A 543 -7.51 9.58 25.73
N ASP A 544 -7.13 10.85 25.79
CA ASP A 544 -8.04 11.98 25.61
C ASP A 544 -7.90 12.55 24.20
N PHE A 545 -9.01 12.66 23.48
CA PHE A 545 -9.08 13.20 22.13
C PHE A 545 -10.52 13.56 21.78
N GLU A 546 -10.67 14.45 20.80
CA GLU A 546 -11.94 14.94 20.29
C GLU A 546 -12.29 14.34 18.93
N ILE A 547 -13.58 14.35 18.59
CA ILE A 547 -14.10 13.82 17.33
C ILE A 547 -14.55 14.98 16.43
N PRO A 548 -13.83 15.31 15.34
CA PRO A 548 -14.22 16.39 14.43
C PRO A 548 -15.54 16.04 13.72
N THR A 549 -16.58 16.84 13.93
CA THR A 549 -17.93 16.65 13.38
C THR A 549 -18.43 17.95 12.74
N PHE A 550 -19.12 17.85 11.60
CA PHE A 550 -19.64 18.97 10.82
C PHE A 550 -21.06 18.64 10.33
N GLU A 551 -21.89 19.62 9.99
CA GLU A 551 -23.29 19.39 9.58
C GLU A 551 -23.49 19.40 8.05
N GLU A 552 -22.53 19.95 7.32
CA GLU A 552 -22.65 20.29 5.91
C GLU A 552 -22.62 19.08 4.99
N GLY A 553 -21.87 18.02 5.34
CA GLY A 553 -21.84 16.75 4.61
C GLY A 553 -21.21 16.79 3.22
N ASP A 554 -20.54 17.88 2.84
CA ASP A 554 -19.94 18.06 1.52
C ASP A 554 -18.48 17.57 1.45
N ALA A 555 -17.89 17.63 0.26
CA ALA A 555 -16.51 17.23 0.04
C ALA A 555 -15.53 18.03 0.90
N TYR A 556 -15.74 19.34 1.07
CA TYR A 556 -14.86 20.19 1.88
C TYR A 556 -14.80 19.74 3.34
N HIS A 557 -15.94 19.51 3.98
CA HIS A 557 -16.00 19.13 5.39
C HIS A 557 -15.49 17.70 5.63
N ARG A 558 -15.63 16.80 4.64
CA ARG A 558 -14.96 15.49 4.66
C ARG A 558 -13.43 15.59 4.62
N ILE A 559 -12.89 16.55 3.86
CA ILE A 559 -11.44 16.83 3.81
C ILE A 559 -10.99 17.42 5.15
N LEU A 560 -11.74 18.38 5.68
CA LEU A 560 -11.45 19.06 6.94
C LEU A 560 -11.48 18.08 8.13
N CYS A 561 -12.46 17.17 8.18
CA CYS A 561 -12.52 16.12 9.20
C CYS A 561 -11.22 15.30 9.25
N ARG A 562 -10.73 14.81 8.11
CA ARG A 562 -9.47 14.06 8.02
C ARG A 562 -8.24 14.90 8.38
N ARG A 563 -8.24 16.18 8.00
CA ARG A 563 -7.16 17.11 8.37
C ARG A 563 -7.10 17.30 9.89
N LEU A 564 -8.22 17.52 10.56
CA LEU A 564 -8.28 17.68 12.02
C LEU A 564 -8.01 16.36 12.77
N GLU A 565 -8.36 15.22 12.18
CA GLU A 565 -7.99 13.91 12.72
C GLU A 565 -6.48 13.69 12.78
N ILE A 566 -5.68 14.31 11.90
CA ILE A 566 -4.21 14.28 12.01
C ILE A 566 -3.77 14.92 13.34
N ASP A 567 -4.32 16.07 13.72
CA ASP A 567 -3.94 16.74 14.98
C ASP A 567 -4.32 15.89 16.20
N GLN A 568 -5.50 15.26 16.17
CA GLN A 568 -5.92 14.32 17.21
C GLN A 568 -5.03 13.09 17.26
N SER A 569 -4.64 12.52 16.12
CA SER A 569 -3.73 11.38 16.03
C SER A 569 -2.37 11.70 16.65
N LEU A 570 -1.81 12.88 16.35
CA LEU A 570 -0.56 13.36 16.93
C LEU A 570 -0.66 13.50 18.47
N ASN A 571 -1.79 14.02 18.97
CA ASN A 571 -2.05 14.12 20.41
C ASN A 571 -2.16 12.75 21.08
N ILE A 572 -2.83 11.79 20.43
CA ILE A 572 -2.98 10.42 20.94
C ILE A 572 -1.61 9.73 21.03
N ILE A 573 -0.77 9.83 20.00
CA ILE A 573 0.58 9.24 20.00
C ILE A 573 1.43 9.85 21.12
N GLU A 574 1.40 11.18 21.28
CA GLU A 574 2.15 11.85 22.33
C GLU A 574 1.73 11.38 23.74
N GLN A 575 0.43 11.27 23.99
CA GLN A 575 -0.09 10.75 25.24
C GLN A 575 0.25 9.28 25.45
N ALA A 576 0.14 8.46 24.41
CA ALA A 576 0.44 7.03 24.46
C ALA A 576 1.89 6.80 24.86
N LEU A 577 2.86 7.48 24.22
CA LEU A 577 4.27 7.38 24.57
C LEU A 577 4.57 7.82 26.01
N LYS A 578 3.89 8.85 26.51
CA LYS A 578 4.07 9.37 27.89
C LYS A 578 3.45 8.46 28.96
N LYS A 579 2.27 7.87 28.69
CA LYS A 579 1.50 7.07 29.65
C LYS A 579 1.81 5.56 29.57
N MET A 580 2.53 5.10 28.55
CA MET A 580 2.76 3.68 28.32
C MET A 580 3.48 3.00 29.49
N PRO A 581 2.92 1.91 30.05
CA PRO A 581 3.57 1.19 31.14
C PRO A 581 4.75 0.34 30.65
N LYS A 582 5.67 0.03 31.56
CA LYS A 582 6.63 -1.07 31.38
C LYS A 582 5.92 -2.42 31.53
N GLY A 583 6.43 -3.45 30.87
CA GLY A 583 5.87 -4.80 30.96
C GLY A 583 6.09 -5.62 29.69
N PRO A 584 5.54 -6.85 29.64
CA PRO A 584 5.64 -7.68 28.44
C PRO A 584 4.81 -7.07 27.29
N VAL A 585 5.28 -7.27 26.06
CA VAL A 585 4.59 -6.84 24.82
C VAL A 585 3.75 -7.96 24.19
N ARG A 586 3.88 -9.19 24.70
CA ARG A 586 3.22 -10.36 24.13
C ARG A 586 2.98 -11.43 25.20
N THR A 587 1.78 -11.97 25.24
CA THR A 587 1.46 -13.20 25.98
C THR A 587 1.94 -14.40 25.18
N LYS A 588 2.38 -15.48 25.85
CA LYS A 588 2.72 -16.74 25.16
C LYS A 588 1.46 -17.34 24.53
N PHE A 589 1.27 -17.05 23.25
CA PHE A 589 0.20 -17.57 22.42
C PHE A 589 0.84 -18.39 21.29
N GLY A 590 0.56 -19.70 21.26
CA GLY A 590 1.34 -20.78 20.62
C GLY A 590 2.14 -20.49 19.33
N SER A 591 1.89 -21.23 18.25
CA SER A 591 2.60 -21.10 16.97
C SER A 591 1.63 -21.13 15.79
N TYR A 592 2.12 -21.17 14.55
CA TYR A 592 1.28 -21.32 13.35
C TYR A 592 0.39 -22.58 13.34
N ARG A 593 0.63 -23.54 14.24
CA ARG A 593 -0.19 -24.75 14.45
C ARG A 593 -1.28 -24.58 15.51
N THR A 594 -1.33 -23.45 16.20
CA THR A 594 -2.31 -23.19 17.26
C THR A 594 -3.71 -23.31 16.70
N SER A 595 -4.50 -24.16 17.35
CA SER A 595 -5.93 -24.26 17.10
C SER A 595 -6.67 -23.26 17.98
N ILE A 596 -7.67 -22.61 17.41
CA ILE A 596 -8.52 -21.66 18.14
C ILE A 596 -9.76 -22.42 18.63
N PRO A 597 -10.24 -22.20 19.86
CA PRO A 597 -11.47 -22.84 20.35
C PRO A 597 -12.66 -22.64 19.40
N ARG A 598 -13.66 -23.52 19.49
CA ARG A 598 -14.92 -23.36 18.76
C ARG A 598 -15.63 -22.10 19.26
N GLY A 599 -16.08 -21.27 18.32
CA GLY A 599 -16.78 -20.03 18.64
C GLY A 599 -16.73 -19.05 17.48
N GLU A 600 -17.45 -17.95 17.63
CA GLU A 600 -17.45 -16.83 16.70
C GLU A 600 -17.29 -15.51 17.45
N ALA A 601 -16.68 -14.53 16.81
CA ALA A 601 -16.58 -13.19 17.36
C ALA A 601 -16.58 -12.14 16.26
N ILE A 602 -17.08 -10.95 16.62
CA ILE A 602 -16.98 -9.74 15.81
C ILE A 602 -16.07 -8.74 16.52
N SER A 603 -15.11 -8.19 15.77
CA SER A 603 -14.29 -7.07 16.22
C SER A 603 -14.59 -5.84 15.37
N PHE A 604 -14.86 -4.71 16.02
CA PHE A 604 -15.09 -3.40 15.40
C PHE A 604 -13.91 -2.47 15.68
N LEU A 605 -13.48 -1.72 14.68
CA LEU A 605 -12.40 -0.74 14.75
C LEU A 605 -12.76 0.50 13.94
N GLU A 606 -12.19 1.63 14.31
CA GLU A 606 -12.23 2.84 13.50
C GLU A 606 -10.99 2.87 12.61
N SER A 607 -11.12 2.50 11.33
CA SER A 607 -10.06 2.73 10.34
C SER A 607 -10.00 4.21 9.96
N ALA A 608 -8.97 4.63 9.21
CA ALA A 608 -8.90 5.97 8.61
C ALA A 608 -10.03 6.27 7.61
N ARG A 609 -10.78 5.25 7.18
CA ARG A 609 -11.96 5.36 6.30
C ARG A 609 -13.30 5.23 7.01
N GLY A 610 -13.31 4.77 8.26
CA GLY A 610 -14.52 4.49 9.03
C GLY A 610 -14.55 3.10 9.66
N GLU A 611 -15.75 2.68 10.05
CA GLU A 611 -15.94 1.45 10.83
C GLU A 611 -15.53 0.21 10.01
N LEU A 612 -14.59 -0.54 10.57
CA LEU A 612 -14.08 -1.79 10.04
C LEU A 612 -14.51 -2.92 10.96
N ALA A 613 -15.10 -3.98 10.40
CA ALA A 613 -15.45 -5.16 11.18
C ALA A 613 -14.82 -6.45 10.65
N PHE A 614 -14.43 -7.33 11.56
CA PHE A 614 -14.06 -8.72 11.26
C PHE A 614 -14.98 -9.67 12.00
N HIS A 615 -15.74 -10.46 11.27
CA HIS A 615 -16.51 -11.58 11.79
C HIS A 615 -15.79 -12.89 11.47
N LEU A 616 -15.25 -13.53 12.51
CA LEU A 616 -14.47 -14.76 12.40
C LEU A 616 -15.21 -15.92 13.06
N VAL A 617 -15.20 -17.08 12.41
CA VAL A 617 -15.80 -18.32 12.92
C VAL A 617 -14.72 -19.39 13.00
N SER A 618 -14.59 -20.03 14.16
CA SER A 618 -13.67 -21.12 14.43
C SER A 618 -14.42 -22.42 14.69
N ASN A 619 -13.96 -23.49 14.04
CA ASN A 619 -14.46 -24.86 14.24
C ASN A 619 -13.57 -25.70 15.16
N GLY A 620 -12.61 -25.09 15.87
CA GLY A 620 -11.64 -25.82 16.70
C GLY A 620 -10.34 -26.18 15.98
N SER A 621 -10.14 -25.74 14.74
CA SER A 621 -8.93 -26.03 13.95
C SER A 621 -7.92 -24.89 13.96
N ASN A 622 -6.75 -25.12 13.35
CA ASN A 622 -5.72 -24.11 13.15
C ASN A 622 -5.95 -23.18 11.95
N LYS A 623 -7.13 -23.28 11.31
CA LYS A 623 -7.58 -22.41 10.22
C LYS A 623 -8.97 -21.86 10.54
N PRO A 624 -9.32 -20.64 10.10
CA PRO A 624 -10.70 -20.16 10.23
C PRO A 624 -11.64 -21.01 9.40
N GLN A 625 -12.82 -21.32 9.96
CA GLN A 625 -13.92 -21.88 9.18
C GLN A 625 -14.50 -20.83 8.26
N ARG A 626 -14.61 -19.59 8.75
CA ARG A 626 -15.09 -18.44 7.99
C ARG A 626 -14.37 -17.18 8.46
N ALA A 627 -14.03 -16.31 7.51
CA ALA A 627 -13.57 -14.97 7.78
C ALA A 627 -14.32 -13.98 6.88
N LYS A 628 -15.22 -13.19 7.49
CA LYS A 628 -15.97 -12.14 6.82
C LYS A 628 -15.45 -10.79 7.28
N VAL A 629 -15.09 -9.94 6.33
CA VAL A 629 -14.70 -8.55 6.62
C VAL A 629 -15.93 -7.66 6.44
N ARG A 630 -15.98 -6.47 7.02
CA ARG A 630 -16.88 -5.38 6.61
C ARG A 630 -15.99 -4.16 6.42
N GLY A 631 -15.78 -3.84 5.15
CA GLY A 631 -14.98 -2.73 4.72
C GLY A 631 -15.73 -1.40 4.81
N PRO A 632 -15.11 -0.32 5.30
CA PRO A 632 -15.75 0.99 5.42
C PRO A 632 -16.02 1.65 4.06
N THR A 633 -15.42 1.17 2.98
CA THR A 633 -15.50 1.82 1.66
C THR A 633 -16.53 1.18 0.72
N PHE A 634 -17.12 0.04 1.10
CA PHE A 634 -18.09 -0.66 0.25
C PHE A 634 -19.33 0.20 -0.01
N ASP A 635 -20.00 0.64 1.05
CA ASP A 635 -21.26 1.38 0.94
C ASP A 635 -21.07 2.78 0.32
N PRO A 636 -20.08 3.59 0.76
CA PRO A 636 -19.85 4.90 0.14
C PRO A 636 -19.50 4.83 -1.35
N ILE A 637 -18.72 3.84 -1.79
CA ILE A 637 -18.19 3.80 -3.17
C ILE A 637 -19.08 3.02 -4.13
N LEU A 638 -19.66 1.88 -3.71
CA LEU A 638 -20.44 1.04 -4.61
C LEU A 638 -21.92 1.40 -4.63
N VAL A 639 -22.45 1.92 -3.52
CA VAL A 639 -23.88 2.20 -3.38
C VAL A 639 -24.16 3.69 -3.52
N LEU A 640 -23.45 4.54 -2.76
CA LEU A 640 -23.79 5.96 -2.68
C LEU A 640 -23.13 6.82 -3.77
N LEU A 641 -21.88 6.56 -4.16
CA LEU A 641 -21.15 7.34 -5.16
C LEU A 641 -21.92 7.57 -6.48
N PRO A 642 -22.63 6.58 -7.07
CA PRO A 642 -23.37 6.79 -8.31
C PRO A 642 -24.45 7.87 -8.21
N GLU A 643 -25.11 7.96 -7.05
CA GLU A 643 -26.10 9.01 -6.78
C GLU A 643 -25.44 10.35 -6.47
N LEU A 644 -24.28 10.34 -5.80
CA LEU A 644 -23.55 11.58 -5.49
C LEU A 644 -22.97 12.28 -6.71
N VAL A 645 -22.51 11.53 -7.73
CA VAL A 645 -21.93 12.13 -8.94
C VAL A 645 -23.00 12.57 -9.94
N LYS A 646 -24.20 12.01 -9.86
CA LYS A 646 -25.30 12.33 -10.77
C LYS A 646 -25.69 13.81 -10.63
N GLY A 647 -25.87 14.48 -11.77
CA GLY A 647 -26.19 15.90 -11.81
C GLY A 647 -25.02 16.83 -11.50
N ASN A 648 -23.78 16.32 -11.41
CA ASN A 648 -22.57 17.14 -11.32
C ASN A 648 -21.79 17.11 -12.65
N TYR A 649 -20.83 18.02 -12.81
CA TYR A 649 -19.94 18.05 -13.95
C TYR A 649 -18.93 16.91 -13.88
N LEU A 650 -18.45 16.44 -15.05
CA LEU A 650 -17.38 15.45 -15.14
C LEU A 650 -16.13 15.84 -14.33
N ALA A 651 -15.80 17.14 -14.30
CA ALA A 651 -14.64 17.68 -13.57
C ALA A 651 -14.73 17.52 -12.05
N ASP A 652 -15.93 17.33 -11.51
CA ASP A 652 -16.18 17.22 -10.06
C ASP A 652 -16.17 15.77 -9.56
N VAL A 653 -16.29 14.81 -10.48
CA VAL A 653 -16.27 13.37 -10.15
C VAL A 653 -15.01 12.98 -9.37
N PRO A 654 -13.77 13.36 -9.77
CA PRO A 654 -12.57 13.03 -9.01
C PRO A 654 -12.58 13.60 -7.58
N VAL A 655 -13.16 14.79 -7.38
CA VAL A 655 -13.18 15.46 -6.08
C VAL A 655 -14.17 14.75 -5.14
N ILE A 656 -15.39 14.46 -5.62
CA ILE A 656 -16.37 13.66 -4.87
C ILE A 656 -15.75 12.31 -4.51
N TYR A 657 -15.18 11.63 -5.49
CA TYR A 657 -14.59 10.31 -5.33
C TYR A 657 -13.49 10.26 -4.26
N TRP A 658 -12.50 11.16 -4.31
CA TRP A 658 -11.40 11.16 -3.35
C TRP A 658 -11.78 11.71 -1.98
N SER A 659 -12.81 12.57 -1.89
CA SER A 659 -13.35 13.01 -0.60
C SER A 659 -14.01 11.88 0.21
N LEU A 660 -14.45 10.80 -0.46
CA LEU A 660 -14.96 9.58 0.19
C LEU A 660 -13.83 8.65 0.65
N ASP A 661 -12.59 8.91 0.22
CA ASP A 661 -11.37 8.16 0.54
C ASP A 661 -11.49 6.67 0.21
N ASN A 662 -11.50 6.36 -1.09
CA ASN A 662 -11.73 5.01 -1.58
C ASN A 662 -10.69 4.00 -1.07
N CYS A 663 -11.06 2.72 -1.13
CA CYS A 663 -10.08 1.65 -1.15
C CYS A 663 -10.57 0.51 -2.06
N PRO A 664 -10.09 0.43 -3.31
CA PRO A 664 -10.57 -0.54 -4.28
C PRO A 664 -10.53 -2.01 -3.82
N ALA A 665 -9.45 -2.42 -3.16
CA ALA A 665 -9.30 -3.80 -2.70
C ALA A 665 -10.21 -4.16 -1.51
N ASP A 666 -10.70 -3.17 -0.76
CA ASP A 666 -11.63 -3.36 0.35
C ASP A 666 -13.04 -3.70 -0.13
N HIS A 667 -13.55 -3.00 -1.14
CA HIS A 667 -14.88 -3.30 -1.69
C HIS A 667 -14.90 -4.43 -2.73
N ASP A 668 -13.73 -4.85 -3.24
CA ASP A 668 -13.55 -6.00 -4.13
C ASP A 668 -13.26 -7.33 -3.39
N ARG A 669 -13.29 -7.37 -2.05
CA ARG A 669 -12.77 -8.46 -1.19
C ARG A 669 -13.24 -9.89 -1.45
#